data_AF-A0A933YRK1-F1
#
_entry.id   AF-A0A933YRK1-F1
#
_cell.length_a   1.000
_cell.length_b   1.000
_cell.length_c   1.000
_cell.angle_alpha   90.00
_cell.angle_beta   90.00
_cell.angle_gamma   90.00
#
_symmetry.space_group_name_H-M   'P 1'
#
loop_
_entity.id
_entity.type
_entity.pdbx_description
1 polymer ?
#
loop_
_entity_poly.entity_id
_entity_poly.type
_entity_poly.pdbx_seq_one_letter_code
_entity_poly.pdbx_strand_id
1 'polypeptide(L)'
;MSLLRPLIPLVLIAVLFARAFGGDQEFNGKWTLLPLKSPDIDLFKTSSVDISQNGLTVTIIHTWGSGRTFTDKLVLKTGDTINRIPVENRVWPSNVFMGISMDTSARQEVTALWEINGTRLKVERRYTVLASQGKEQITSTDTYELTDEKQTLTVILDRPTRKSGAPLKYVFKRAGTKEAYVMSLADTWDVDGKLSENVLLLSVQGLANTDAPRLYFLYPDTWDFRFTPAMLDFYKTKLNYTFTELKSSEQALTTFKQYAKGYVVWDRNVRTSLDVAFTIAGLERGVVVSEDLIPMVEKAGLKQLEDLRGKFTGQTDAQIFRWAYDTYGSKCNNEYIVWLGGESGKVMKPGIADFAIAKHTFVTDLSTLPTDTIEYKLADEILSKQKSFSMVMGWHSYAKDKERDYVRLTSHYALRVEGLHTMPNLSFTSMTPPSPGFKFKNNHNVVPGKEYKPEKKVYVTCIQSDGLGLGAWTKPGRGTMPYAWEVTINWLWMAPAMLEYYYSAASPNDFFIGALSGPGYMYPKAIPRKLLPGVIAKADELMKKLDINVFETMDYSEGATLEGNTELPKYVVDAYYDGMPDAIGFVNGYVPAYTFTSRNGRPFISYDYYLSETRPEADAVIDLQELASINKDRPYFLLVHVREWSDIVRVKGIMDKLGAGFEVVPLDVFLKMAGESPTFKERYLYK
;
A
#
# COMPACT_ATOMS: atom_id res chain seq x y z
N MET A 1 47.39 -62.54 4.67
CA MET A 1 46.93 -63.81 4.08
C MET A 1 45.58 -64.16 4.69
N SER A 2 44.55 -64.32 3.85
CA SER A 2 43.26 -65.01 4.12
C SER A 2 42.37 -64.47 5.26
N LEU A 3 41.28 -63.74 5.00
CA LEU A 3 39.97 -64.13 4.43
C LEU A 3 38.96 -64.70 5.44
N LEU A 4 37.72 -64.21 5.26
CA LEU A 4 36.40 -64.83 5.46
C LEU A 4 35.60 -64.53 6.74
N ARG A 5 34.68 -63.57 6.56
CA ARG A 5 33.35 -63.45 7.21
C ARG A 5 32.49 -64.70 6.95
N PRO A 6 31.53 -65.02 7.84
CA PRO A 6 30.33 -65.75 7.48
C PRO A 6 29.08 -64.84 7.42
N LEU A 7 28.20 -65.19 6.48
CA LEU A 7 26.88 -64.62 6.18
C LEU A 7 25.85 -64.88 7.29
N ILE A 8 24.88 -63.96 7.44
CA ILE A 8 23.51 -64.21 7.91
C ILE A 8 22.55 -63.43 6.98
N PRO A 9 21.40 -64.01 6.56
CA PRO A 9 20.75 -63.67 5.30
C PRO A 9 19.77 -62.49 5.39
N LEU A 10 19.74 -61.73 4.31
CA LEU A 10 18.78 -60.69 4.00
C LEU A 10 17.41 -61.33 3.70
N VAL A 11 16.51 -61.36 4.68
CA VAL A 11 15.10 -61.70 4.43
C VAL A 11 14.35 -60.40 4.11
N LEU A 12 13.92 -60.34 2.85
CA LEU A 12 12.93 -59.44 2.29
C LEU A 12 11.75 -59.22 3.24
N ILE A 13 11.57 -57.98 3.71
CA ILE A 13 10.25 -57.40 4.01
C ILE A 13 10.27 -55.98 3.42
N ALA A 14 10.19 -55.91 2.09
CA ALA A 14 9.71 -54.72 1.42
C ALA A 14 8.17 -54.74 1.50
N VAL A 15 7.64 -54.36 2.67
CA VAL A 15 6.24 -53.92 2.73
C VAL A 15 6.22 -52.52 2.13
N LEU A 16 6.05 -52.48 0.81
CA LEU A 16 5.44 -51.35 0.13
C LEU A 16 4.07 -51.14 0.78
N PHE A 17 4.01 -50.30 1.80
CA PHE A 17 2.76 -49.63 2.16
C PHE A 17 2.44 -48.68 1.01
N ALA A 18 1.76 -49.23 -0.02
CA ALA A 18 0.88 -48.46 -0.88
C ALA A 18 -0.20 -47.87 0.03
N ARG A 19 0.13 -46.73 0.64
CA ARG A 19 -0.82 -45.84 1.28
C ARG A 19 -1.74 -45.35 0.17
N ALA A 20 -2.91 -45.98 0.06
CA ALA A 20 -4.05 -45.50 -0.71
C ALA A 20 -4.50 -44.15 -0.12
N PHE A 21 -3.88 -43.07 -0.52
CA PHE A 21 -4.28 -41.72 -0.14
C PHE A 21 -4.78 -41.01 -1.39
N GLY A 22 -5.99 -40.46 -1.32
CA GLY A 22 -6.45 -39.47 -2.28
C GLY A 22 -5.50 -38.27 -2.31
N GLY A 23 -5.70 -37.37 -3.26
CA GLY A 23 -4.95 -36.12 -3.33
C GLY A 23 -5.14 -35.24 -2.10
N ASP A 24 -4.34 -34.19 -2.03
CA ASP A 24 -4.49 -33.15 -1.02
C ASP A 24 -5.94 -32.63 -1.07
N GLN A 25 -6.63 -32.64 0.07
CA GLN A 25 -8.03 -32.21 0.15
C GLN A 25 -8.20 -30.73 -0.20
N GLU A 26 -7.12 -29.96 -0.18
CA GLU A 26 -7.11 -28.55 -0.55
C GLU A 26 -7.38 -28.33 -2.05
N PHE A 27 -7.26 -29.35 -2.91
CA PHE A 27 -7.77 -29.27 -4.28
C PHE A 27 -9.29 -29.03 -4.32
N ASN A 28 -10.02 -29.52 -3.31
CA ASN A 28 -11.47 -29.50 -3.33
C ASN A 28 -12.02 -28.06 -3.33
N GLY A 29 -13.11 -27.88 -4.08
CA GLY A 29 -13.84 -26.64 -4.20
C GLY A 29 -13.70 -25.98 -5.57
N LYS A 30 -14.27 -24.78 -5.66
CA LYS A 30 -14.34 -24.01 -6.89
C LYS A 30 -13.19 -23.01 -7.00
N TRP A 31 -12.55 -23.02 -8.15
CA TRP A 31 -11.43 -22.16 -8.51
C TRP A 31 -11.82 -21.26 -9.69
N THR A 32 -11.51 -19.97 -9.63
CA THR A 32 -11.81 -18.97 -10.67
C THR A 32 -10.53 -18.46 -11.32
N LEU A 33 -10.55 -18.33 -12.65
CA LEU A 33 -9.39 -17.96 -13.46
C LEU A 33 -8.89 -16.57 -13.06
N LEU A 34 -7.57 -16.41 -13.00
CA LEU A 34 -6.87 -15.13 -12.95
C LEU A 34 -6.45 -14.75 -14.38
N PRO A 35 -7.17 -13.83 -15.06
CA PRO A 35 -6.95 -13.58 -16.48
C PRO A 35 -5.56 -13.04 -16.78
N LEU A 36 -5.04 -12.11 -15.95
CA LEU A 36 -3.71 -11.52 -16.15
C LEU A 36 -2.53 -12.49 -15.90
N LYS A 37 -2.81 -13.68 -15.34
CA LYS A 37 -1.81 -14.73 -15.11
C LYS A 37 -2.00 -15.94 -16.02
N SER A 38 -2.92 -15.86 -16.97
CA SER A 38 -3.33 -16.96 -17.84
C SER A 38 -3.28 -16.53 -19.31
N PRO A 39 -3.12 -17.47 -20.26
CA PRO A 39 -3.35 -17.20 -21.68
C PRO A 39 -4.74 -16.62 -21.92
N ASP A 40 -4.88 -15.84 -23.01
CA ASP A 40 -6.21 -15.40 -23.43
C ASP A 40 -7.07 -16.63 -23.73
N ILE A 41 -8.34 -16.53 -23.31
CA ILE A 41 -9.38 -17.54 -23.53
C ILE A 41 -10.46 -16.99 -24.47
N ASP A 42 -10.04 -16.02 -25.29
CA ASP A 42 -10.70 -15.34 -26.38
C ASP A 42 -12.20 -15.15 -26.17
N LEU A 43 -13.00 -16.12 -26.61
CA LEU A 43 -14.47 -16.12 -26.65
C LEU A 43 -15.10 -16.21 -25.25
N PHE A 44 -14.46 -16.92 -24.33
CA PHE A 44 -15.07 -17.29 -23.05
C PHE A 44 -14.93 -16.21 -21.98
N LYS A 45 -13.84 -15.45 -21.99
CA LYS A 45 -13.48 -14.35 -21.05
C LYS A 45 -13.36 -14.73 -19.57
N THR A 46 -14.08 -15.74 -19.10
CA THR A 46 -14.06 -16.27 -17.74
C THR A 46 -13.90 -17.78 -17.78
N SER A 47 -13.34 -18.35 -16.71
CA SER A 47 -13.26 -19.81 -16.55
C SER A 47 -13.22 -20.17 -15.07
N SER A 48 -13.73 -21.34 -14.74
CA SER A 48 -13.62 -21.92 -13.41
C SER A 48 -13.40 -23.43 -13.46
N VAL A 49 -12.69 -23.95 -12.47
CA VAL A 49 -12.51 -25.39 -12.26
C VAL A 49 -13.09 -25.75 -10.90
N ASP A 50 -14.03 -26.68 -10.86
CA ASP A 50 -14.52 -27.28 -9.62
C ASP A 50 -13.92 -28.69 -9.48
N ILE A 51 -13.25 -28.95 -8.37
CA ILE A 51 -12.63 -30.24 -8.08
C ILE A 51 -13.26 -30.80 -6.81
N SER A 52 -13.61 -32.08 -6.84
CA SER A 52 -14.04 -32.80 -5.65
C SER A 52 -13.50 -34.21 -5.63
N GLN A 53 -13.18 -34.71 -4.44
CA GLN A 53 -12.62 -36.04 -4.22
C GLN A 53 -13.56 -36.89 -3.36
N ASN A 54 -13.76 -38.14 -3.75
CA ASN A 54 -14.48 -39.15 -2.97
C ASN A 54 -13.74 -40.49 -3.08
N GLY A 55 -12.98 -40.85 -2.05
CA GLY A 55 -12.08 -42.00 -2.05
C GLY A 55 -11.06 -41.88 -3.19
N LEU A 56 -11.00 -42.89 -4.06
CA LEU A 56 -10.13 -42.93 -5.25
C LEU A 56 -10.79 -42.31 -6.49
N THR A 57 -11.89 -41.58 -6.33
CA THR A 57 -12.56 -40.89 -7.44
C THR A 57 -12.33 -39.39 -7.34
N VAL A 58 -11.86 -38.77 -8.41
CA VAL A 58 -11.79 -37.31 -8.56
C VAL A 58 -12.79 -36.87 -9.62
N THR A 59 -13.59 -35.85 -9.30
CA THR A 59 -14.45 -35.17 -10.25
C THR A 59 -13.86 -33.80 -10.54
N ILE A 60 -13.64 -33.51 -11.82
CA ILE A 60 -13.15 -32.22 -12.32
C ILE A 60 -14.22 -31.66 -13.26
N ILE A 61 -14.71 -30.46 -12.96
CA ILE A 61 -15.67 -29.74 -13.80
C ILE A 61 -14.99 -28.44 -14.22
N HIS A 62 -14.56 -28.38 -15.47
CA HIS A 62 -13.96 -27.18 -16.06
C HIS A 62 -14.99 -26.42 -16.88
N THR A 63 -15.46 -25.30 -16.36
CA THR A 63 -16.39 -24.39 -17.03
C THR A 63 -15.65 -23.24 -17.69
N TRP A 64 -16.02 -22.95 -18.93
CA TRP A 64 -15.49 -21.87 -19.75
C TRP A 64 -16.65 -20.93 -20.12
N GLY A 65 -16.51 -19.67 -19.76
CA GLY A 65 -17.51 -18.61 -19.97
C GLY A 65 -18.67 -18.64 -18.98
N SER A 66 -19.36 -17.51 -18.89
CA SER A 66 -20.58 -17.33 -18.08
C SER A 66 -21.83 -17.08 -18.94
N GLY A 67 -21.70 -16.36 -20.05
CA GLY A 67 -22.77 -16.16 -21.04
C GLY A 67 -22.82 -17.28 -22.08
N ARG A 68 -21.78 -17.37 -22.92
CA ARG A 68 -21.53 -18.54 -23.77
C ARG A 68 -20.72 -19.54 -22.97
N THR A 69 -21.35 -20.65 -22.61
CA THR A 69 -20.75 -21.61 -21.69
C THR A 69 -20.37 -22.92 -22.39
N PHE A 70 -19.22 -23.45 -22.01
CA PHE A 70 -18.81 -24.81 -22.30
C PHE A 70 -18.33 -25.45 -20.99
N THR A 71 -18.73 -26.68 -20.73
CA THR A 71 -18.31 -27.40 -19.51
C THR A 71 -17.75 -28.76 -19.90
N ASP A 72 -16.51 -29.04 -19.50
CA ASP A 72 -15.89 -30.37 -19.57
C ASP A 72 -15.97 -31.00 -18.17
N LYS A 73 -16.65 -32.15 -18.06
CA LYS A 73 -16.83 -32.88 -16.80
C LYS A 73 -16.14 -34.23 -16.88
N LEU A 74 -15.14 -34.42 -16.03
CA LEU A 74 -14.41 -35.67 -15.89
C LEU A 74 -14.68 -36.28 -14.52
N VAL A 75 -15.15 -37.52 -14.49
CA VAL A 75 -15.25 -38.33 -13.27
C VAL A 75 -14.28 -39.49 -13.43
N LEU A 76 -13.18 -39.45 -12.69
CA LEU A 76 -12.00 -40.28 -12.92
C LEU A 76 -11.69 -41.12 -11.69
N LYS A 77 -11.57 -42.43 -11.86
CA LYS A 77 -10.87 -43.28 -10.88
C LYS A 77 -9.37 -43.05 -11.02
N THR A 78 -8.72 -42.74 -9.90
CA THR A 78 -7.30 -42.39 -9.84
C THR A 78 -6.40 -43.62 -9.66
N GLY A 79 -5.12 -43.49 -10.00
CA GLY A 79 -4.15 -44.59 -10.03
C GLY A 79 -4.02 -45.16 -11.45
N ASP A 80 -3.71 -46.45 -11.58
CA ASP A 80 -3.45 -47.09 -12.88
C ASP A 80 -4.73 -47.43 -13.68
N THR A 81 -5.85 -46.76 -13.39
CA THR A 81 -7.14 -47.04 -14.04
C THR A 81 -7.30 -46.22 -15.31
N ILE A 82 -7.59 -46.90 -16.43
CA ILE A 82 -8.00 -46.25 -17.68
C ILE A 82 -9.51 -45.97 -17.64
N ASN A 83 -9.88 -44.69 -17.59
CA ASN A 83 -11.26 -44.23 -17.62
C ASN A 83 -11.70 -44.00 -19.07
N ARG A 84 -12.75 -44.70 -19.52
CA ARG A 84 -13.30 -44.53 -20.88
C ARG A 84 -14.55 -43.66 -20.86
N ILE A 85 -14.45 -42.42 -21.32
CA ILE A 85 -15.48 -41.38 -21.18
C ILE A 85 -16.03 -41.00 -22.56
N PRO A 86 -17.35 -40.85 -22.75
CA PRO A 86 -17.89 -40.35 -24.02
C PRO A 86 -17.43 -38.91 -24.29
N VAL A 87 -17.26 -38.57 -25.57
CA VAL A 87 -17.05 -37.18 -25.99
C VAL A 87 -18.42 -36.55 -26.28
N GLU A 88 -18.92 -35.74 -25.35
CA GLU A 88 -20.30 -35.22 -25.43
C GLU A 88 -20.45 -33.97 -26.31
N ASN A 89 -19.34 -33.32 -26.65
CA ASN A 89 -19.36 -32.04 -27.35
C ASN A 89 -18.14 -31.89 -28.27
N ARG A 90 -18.36 -31.24 -29.42
CA ARG A 90 -17.35 -30.99 -30.45
C ARG A 90 -16.31 -29.92 -30.10
N VAL A 91 -16.58 -29.08 -29.11
CA VAL A 91 -15.75 -27.90 -28.79
C VAL A 91 -14.39 -28.33 -28.24
N TRP A 92 -13.33 -27.70 -28.73
CA TRP A 92 -11.97 -27.81 -28.19
C TRP A 92 -11.60 -26.51 -27.45
N PRO A 93 -11.85 -26.42 -26.12
CA PRO A 93 -12.05 -25.15 -25.44
C PRO A 93 -10.78 -24.28 -25.32
N SER A 94 -9.60 -24.89 -25.26
CA SER A 94 -8.35 -24.14 -25.16
C SER A 94 -8.01 -23.36 -26.43
N ASN A 95 -8.63 -23.68 -27.59
CA ASN A 95 -8.38 -23.04 -28.89
C ASN A 95 -9.61 -23.13 -29.81
N VAL A 96 -10.69 -22.45 -29.44
CA VAL A 96 -11.99 -22.53 -30.17
C VAL A 96 -11.97 -22.02 -31.61
N PHE A 97 -10.95 -21.26 -32.01
CA PHE A 97 -10.79 -20.72 -33.36
C PHE A 97 -9.93 -21.58 -34.29
N MET A 98 -9.44 -22.73 -33.83
CA MET A 98 -8.78 -23.70 -34.71
C MET A 98 -9.84 -24.51 -35.47
N GLY A 99 -9.56 -24.88 -36.73
CA GLY A 99 -10.42 -25.73 -37.56
C GLY A 99 -10.43 -27.20 -37.12
N ILE A 100 -10.66 -27.45 -35.83
CA ILE A 100 -10.59 -28.74 -35.17
C ILE A 100 -11.87 -28.95 -34.36
N SER A 101 -12.40 -30.17 -34.44
CA SER A 101 -13.61 -30.59 -33.73
C SER A 101 -13.33 -31.89 -32.97
N MET A 102 -13.73 -31.99 -31.72
CA MET A 102 -13.72 -33.27 -31.01
C MET A 102 -14.69 -34.25 -31.70
N ASP A 103 -14.31 -35.54 -31.82
CA ASP A 103 -15.17 -36.57 -32.43
C ASP A 103 -16.22 -37.07 -31.42
N THR A 104 -17.46 -36.56 -31.52
CA THR A 104 -18.56 -36.91 -30.61
C THR A 104 -19.09 -38.34 -30.79
N SER A 105 -18.64 -39.07 -31.82
CA SER A 105 -18.94 -40.50 -31.97
C SER A 105 -17.96 -41.40 -31.19
N ALA A 106 -16.85 -40.84 -30.70
CA ALA A 106 -15.79 -41.56 -30.04
C ALA A 106 -15.85 -41.48 -28.50
N ARG A 107 -15.04 -42.31 -27.85
CA ARG A 107 -14.72 -42.21 -26.42
C ARG A 107 -13.27 -41.77 -26.27
N GLN A 108 -13.00 -40.97 -25.24
CA GLN A 108 -11.64 -40.63 -24.81
C GLN A 108 -11.18 -41.60 -23.72
N GLU A 109 -9.90 -41.95 -23.75
CA GLU A 109 -9.22 -42.70 -22.68
C GLU A 109 -8.48 -41.71 -21.78
N VAL A 110 -8.74 -41.77 -20.48
CA VAL A 110 -8.20 -40.82 -19.50
C VAL A 110 -7.61 -41.56 -18.30
N THR A 111 -6.36 -41.29 -17.97
CA THR A 111 -5.72 -41.73 -16.73
C THR A 111 -5.53 -40.53 -15.81
N ALA A 112 -5.60 -40.75 -14.49
CA ALA A 112 -5.46 -39.70 -13.49
C ALA A 112 -4.57 -40.18 -12.34
N LEU A 113 -3.43 -39.53 -12.15
CA LEU A 113 -2.43 -39.93 -11.16
C LEU A 113 -2.12 -38.77 -10.20
N TRP A 114 -2.21 -39.06 -8.91
CA TRP A 114 -1.71 -38.15 -7.87
C TRP A 114 -0.19 -38.33 -7.74
N GLU A 115 0.54 -37.25 -7.92
CA GLU A 115 1.99 -37.17 -7.79
C GLU A 115 2.36 -36.28 -6.58
N ILE A 116 3.64 -36.27 -6.20
CA ILE A 116 4.20 -35.37 -5.17
C ILE A 116 3.35 -35.38 -3.88
N ASN A 117 3.15 -36.56 -3.28
CA ASN A 117 2.35 -36.71 -2.06
C ASN A 117 0.91 -36.13 -2.16
N GLY A 118 0.33 -36.09 -3.36
CA GLY A 118 -1.04 -35.63 -3.60
C GLY A 118 -1.19 -34.13 -3.89
N THR A 119 -0.10 -33.35 -3.98
CA THR A 119 -0.17 -31.91 -4.32
C THR A 119 -0.20 -31.62 -5.82
N ARG A 120 -0.05 -32.66 -6.65
CA ARG A 120 -0.14 -32.60 -8.10
C ARG A 120 -1.07 -33.70 -8.62
N LEU A 121 -2.02 -33.35 -9.48
CA LEU A 121 -2.83 -34.30 -10.23
C LEU A 121 -2.44 -34.23 -11.70
N LYS A 122 -1.93 -35.34 -12.24
CA LYS A 122 -1.63 -35.49 -13.66
C LYS A 122 -2.76 -36.24 -14.35
N VAL A 123 -3.37 -35.63 -15.36
CA VAL A 123 -4.45 -36.23 -16.16
C VAL A 123 -3.97 -36.39 -17.60
N GLU A 124 -3.73 -37.63 -18.04
CA GLU A 124 -3.35 -37.91 -19.42
C GLU A 124 -4.60 -38.30 -20.23
N ARG A 125 -4.80 -37.69 -21.38
CA ARG A 125 -5.98 -37.86 -22.22
C ARG A 125 -5.57 -38.31 -23.61
N ARG A 126 -6.19 -39.37 -24.11
CA ARG A 126 -6.10 -39.83 -25.51
C ARG A 126 -7.47 -39.75 -26.15
N TYR A 127 -7.61 -38.91 -27.17
CA TYR A 127 -8.90 -38.62 -27.81
C TYR A 127 -8.76 -38.38 -29.32
N THR A 128 -9.85 -38.55 -30.05
CA THR A 128 -9.89 -38.35 -31.50
C THR A 128 -10.46 -36.97 -31.83
N VAL A 129 -9.83 -36.28 -32.76
CA VAL A 129 -10.31 -35.02 -33.34
C VAL A 129 -10.55 -35.17 -34.84
N LEU A 130 -11.46 -34.35 -35.36
CA LEU A 130 -11.72 -34.14 -36.78
C LEU A 130 -10.99 -32.87 -37.21
N ALA A 131 -10.13 -32.99 -38.21
CA ALA A 131 -9.48 -31.90 -38.92
C ALA A 131 -9.89 -31.93 -40.40
N SER A 132 -9.44 -30.96 -41.20
CA SER A 132 -9.73 -30.89 -42.64
C SER A 132 -9.26 -32.13 -43.42
N GLN A 133 -8.32 -32.91 -42.87
CA GLN A 133 -7.77 -34.12 -43.49
C GLN A 133 -8.34 -35.43 -42.91
N GLY A 134 -9.33 -35.36 -42.03
CA GLY A 134 -9.99 -36.54 -41.45
C GLY A 134 -9.78 -36.67 -39.95
N LYS A 135 -9.80 -37.92 -39.46
CA LYS A 135 -9.67 -38.26 -38.03
C LYS A 135 -8.21 -38.35 -37.64
N GLU A 136 -7.82 -37.64 -36.59
CA GLU A 136 -6.49 -37.72 -36.01
C GLU A 136 -6.56 -37.99 -34.51
N GLN A 137 -5.59 -38.73 -34.00
CA GLN A 137 -5.52 -39.06 -32.58
C GLN A 137 -4.57 -38.11 -31.86
N ILE A 138 -5.06 -37.53 -30.77
CA ILE A 138 -4.32 -36.58 -29.93
C ILE A 138 -4.09 -37.20 -28.56
N THR A 139 -2.90 -36.97 -28.02
CA THR A 139 -2.60 -37.18 -26.60
C THR A 139 -2.30 -35.84 -25.95
N SER A 140 -2.85 -35.56 -24.78
CA SER A 140 -2.53 -34.38 -23.98
C SER A 140 -2.29 -34.77 -22.52
N THR A 141 -1.56 -33.92 -21.81
CA THR A 141 -1.40 -34.03 -20.35
C THR A 141 -1.86 -32.72 -19.71
N ASP A 142 -2.83 -32.83 -18.82
CA ASP A 142 -3.36 -31.73 -18.03
C ASP A 142 -2.81 -31.91 -16.60
N THR A 143 -1.92 -31.01 -16.16
CA THR A 143 -1.31 -31.07 -14.83
C THR A 143 -1.92 -30.00 -13.93
N TYR A 144 -2.57 -30.43 -12.86
CA TYR A 144 -3.15 -29.56 -11.84
C TYR A 144 -2.22 -29.50 -10.64
N GLU A 145 -1.80 -28.30 -10.25
CA GLU A 145 -0.83 -28.08 -9.17
C GLU A 145 -1.32 -27.00 -8.21
N LEU A 146 -1.34 -27.28 -6.92
CA LEU A 146 -1.49 -26.25 -5.89
C LEU A 146 -0.15 -25.54 -5.68
N THR A 147 -0.19 -24.23 -5.46
CA THR A 147 1.00 -23.54 -4.93
C THR A 147 1.28 -23.96 -3.49
N ASP A 148 2.51 -23.76 -3.03
CA ASP A 148 2.92 -24.13 -1.67
C ASP A 148 2.06 -23.43 -0.60
N GLU A 149 1.62 -22.21 -0.85
CA GLU A 149 0.71 -21.46 0.03
C GLU A 149 -0.77 -21.83 -0.16
N LYS A 150 -1.07 -22.76 -1.07
CA LYS A 150 -2.42 -23.29 -1.37
C LYS A 150 -3.45 -22.21 -1.75
N GLN A 151 -2.97 -21.05 -2.21
CA GLN A 151 -3.82 -19.91 -2.59
C GLN A 151 -4.24 -19.94 -4.05
N THR A 152 -3.47 -20.63 -4.90
CA THR A 152 -3.75 -20.72 -6.33
C THR A 152 -3.59 -22.15 -6.83
N LEU A 153 -4.40 -22.48 -7.84
CA LEU A 153 -4.35 -23.72 -8.59
C LEU A 153 -3.83 -23.38 -9.99
N THR A 154 -2.74 -24.02 -10.41
CA THR A 154 -2.25 -23.96 -11.78
C THR A 154 -2.76 -25.16 -12.56
N VAL A 155 -3.25 -24.95 -13.77
CA VAL A 155 -3.58 -26.00 -14.74
C VAL A 155 -2.68 -25.83 -15.96
N ILE A 156 -1.76 -26.77 -16.14
CA ILE A 156 -0.79 -26.79 -17.25
C ILE A 156 -1.28 -27.80 -18.29
N LEU A 157 -1.67 -27.32 -19.46
CA LEU A 157 -2.06 -28.14 -20.59
C LEU A 157 -0.86 -28.31 -21.53
N ASP A 158 -0.29 -29.51 -21.52
CA ASP A 158 0.75 -29.93 -22.45
C ASP A 158 0.15 -30.76 -23.59
N ARG A 159 0.49 -30.36 -24.82
CA ARG A 159 0.04 -31.00 -26.05
C ARG A 159 1.24 -31.15 -26.97
N PRO A 160 1.71 -32.37 -27.27
CA PRO A 160 2.85 -32.60 -28.15
C PRO A 160 2.67 -32.03 -29.58
N THR A 161 1.43 -31.83 -30.01
CA THR A 161 1.13 -31.17 -31.29
C THR A 161 1.50 -29.68 -31.32
N ARG A 162 1.71 -29.05 -30.15
CA ARG A 162 2.16 -27.67 -29.99
C ARG A 162 3.68 -27.66 -29.83
N LYS A 163 4.39 -27.78 -30.96
CA LYS A 163 5.84 -28.02 -31.02
C LYS A 163 6.74 -26.89 -30.50
N SER A 164 6.21 -25.68 -30.36
CA SER A 164 6.96 -24.49 -29.93
C SER A 164 6.18 -23.66 -28.92
N GLY A 165 6.94 -22.94 -28.07
CA GLY A 165 6.41 -22.16 -26.95
C GLY A 165 6.28 -22.97 -25.66
N ALA A 166 6.02 -22.27 -24.55
CA ALA A 166 5.71 -22.92 -23.28
C ALA A 166 4.34 -23.60 -23.33
N PRO A 167 4.11 -24.66 -22.53
CA PRO A 167 2.77 -25.22 -22.32
C PRO A 167 1.77 -24.15 -21.89
N LEU A 168 0.48 -24.38 -22.19
CA LEU A 168 -0.57 -23.44 -21.78
C LEU A 168 -0.75 -23.53 -20.26
N LYS A 169 -0.45 -22.44 -19.55
CA LYS A 169 -0.53 -22.37 -18.09
C LYS A 169 -1.67 -21.46 -17.64
N TYR A 170 -2.76 -22.04 -17.18
CA TYR A 170 -3.86 -21.30 -16.57
C TYR A 170 -3.67 -21.22 -15.07
N VAL A 171 -3.90 -20.06 -14.47
CA VAL A 171 -3.79 -19.86 -13.03
C VAL A 171 -5.15 -19.47 -12.49
N PHE A 172 -5.58 -20.14 -11.42
CA PHE A 172 -6.86 -19.93 -10.75
C PHE A 172 -6.64 -19.60 -9.28
N LYS A 173 -7.56 -18.87 -8.68
CA LYS A 173 -7.67 -18.66 -7.23
C LYS A 173 -8.95 -19.28 -6.68
N ARG A 174 -9.08 -19.42 -5.37
CA ARG A 174 -10.35 -19.88 -4.78
C ARG A 174 -11.48 -18.89 -5.09
N ALA A 175 -12.63 -19.42 -5.53
CA ALA A 175 -13.83 -18.62 -5.78
C ALA A 175 -14.27 -17.88 -4.51
N GLY A 176 -14.72 -16.62 -4.64
CA GLY A 176 -15.16 -15.81 -3.52
C GLY A 176 -14.03 -15.21 -2.68
N THR A 177 -12.76 -15.41 -3.06
CA THR A 177 -11.61 -14.80 -2.39
C THR A 177 -11.00 -13.70 -3.24
N LYS A 178 -10.55 -12.61 -2.61
CA LYS A 178 -9.86 -11.48 -3.29
C LYS A 178 -10.66 -10.91 -4.47
N GLU A 179 -11.99 -10.88 -4.32
CA GLU A 179 -12.91 -10.29 -5.27
C GLU A 179 -13.30 -8.91 -4.75
N ALA A 180 -13.14 -7.88 -5.58
CA ALA A 180 -13.42 -6.50 -5.22
C ALA A 180 -14.09 -5.78 -6.39
N TYR A 181 -14.51 -4.56 -6.13
CA TYR A 181 -15.09 -3.65 -7.11
C TYR A 181 -14.16 -2.46 -7.32
N VAL A 182 -14.16 -1.95 -8.55
CA VAL A 182 -13.41 -0.75 -8.93
C VAL A 182 -14.35 0.26 -9.57
N MET A 183 -14.13 1.54 -9.28
CA MET A 183 -14.85 2.64 -9.90
C MET A 183 -13.94 3.86 -10.05
N SER A 184 -14.13 4.66 -11.10
CA SER A 184 -13.44 5.95 -11.23
C SER A 184 -14.28 7.06 -10.60
N LEU A 185 -13.63 7.94 -9.84
CA LEU A 185 -14.26 9.14 -9.28
C LEU A 185 -14.29 10.27 -10.31
N ALA A 186 -15.24 11.19 -10.13
CA ALA A 186 -15.35 12.36 -10.99
C ALA A 186 -14.27 13.40 -10.65
N ASP A 187 -13.71 14.04 -11.68
CA ASP A 187 -12.69 15.08 -11.56
C ASP A 187 -13.28 16.47 -11.31
N THR A 188 -14.02 16.60 -10.19
CA THR A 188 -14.48 17.90 -9.66
C THR A 188 -14.87 17.76 -8.19
N TRP A 189 -14.35 18.64 -7.33
CA TRP A 189 -14.44 18.51 -5.87
C TRP A 189 -14.99 19.76 -5.18
N ASP A 190 -15.65 20.62 -5.95
CA ASP A 190 -16.38 21.78 -5.44
C ASP A 190 -17.83 21.43 -5.09
N VAL A 191 -18.38 22.16 -4.12
CA VAL A 191 -19.74 22.00 -3.58
C VAL A 191 -20.82 22.12 -4.68
N ASP A 192 -20.58 22.96 -5.69
CA ASP A 192 -21.53 23.20 -6.79
C ASP A 192 -21.35 22.19 -7.95
N GLY A 193 -20.25 21.43 -7.95
CA GLY A 193 -19.90 20.43 -8.95
C GLY A 193 -20.18 19.00 -8.51
N LYS A 194 -19.15 18.14 -8.53
CA LYS A 194 -19.28 16.69 -8.30
C LYS A 194 -18.97 16.24 -6.86
N LEU A 195 -18.75 17.18 -5.94
CA LEU A 195 -18.47 16.85 -4.54
C LEU A 195 -19.57 15.98 -3.92
N SER A 196 -20.85 16.31 -4.14
CA SER A 196 -21.97 15.52 -3.61
C SER A 196 -21.95 14.04 -4.01
N GLU A 197 -21.67 13.77 -5.29
CA GLU A 197 -21.56 12.39 -5.80
C GLU A 197 -20.33 11.68 -5.22
N ASN A 198 -19.19 12.36 -5.18
CA ASN A 198 -17.96 11.81 -4.61
C ASN A 198 -18.10 11.54 -3.09
N VAL A 199 -18.78 12.40 -2.35
CA VAL A 199 -19.07 12.21 -0.91
C VAL A 199 -19.93 10.99 -0.65
N LEU A 200 -20.99 10.80 -1.44
CA LEU A 200 -21.81 9.57 -1.39
C LEU A 200 -20.90 8.35 -1.61
N LEU A 201 -20.07 8.37 -2.66
CA LEU A 201 -19.19 7.27 -3.01
C LEU A 201 -18.15 6.95 -1.93
N LEU A 202 -17.51 7.97 -1.32
CA LEU A 202 -16.58 7.80 -0.21
C LEU A 202 -17.27 7.18 1.02
N SER A 203 -18.52 7.59 1.29
CA SER A 203 -19.29 6.99 2.39
C SER A 203 -19.66 5.53 2.12
N VAL A 204 -20.04 5.20 0.87
CA VAL A 204 -20.26 3.81 0.44
C VAL A 204 -18.99 2.98 0.61
N GLN A 205 -17.83 3.53 0.24
CA GLN A 205 -16.55 2.85 0.40
C GLN A 205 -16.21 2.55 1.85
N GLY A 206 -16.31 3.54 2.74
CA GLY A 206 -16.03 3.34 4.17
C GLY A 206 -16.90 2.25 4.79
N LEU A 207 -18.19 2.23 4.46
CA LEU A 207 -19.11 1.18 4.90
C LEU A 207 -18.81 -0.20 4.28
N ALA A 208 -18.52 -0.23 2.97
CA ALA A 208 -18.23 -1.47 2.26
C ALA A 208 -16.90 -2.10 2.71
N ASN A 209 -15.96 -1.30 3.20
CA ASN A 209 -14.61 -1.74 3.56
C ASN A 209 -14.38 -1.96 5.06
N THR A 210 -15.41 -1.86 5.90
CA THR A 210 -15.27 -1.95 7.36
C THR A 210 -14.62 -3.28 7.84
N ASP A 211 -14.93 -4.40 7.18
CA ASP A 211 -14.50 -5.75 7.56
C ASP A 211 -13.83 -6.55 6.43
N ALA A 212 -13.81 -6.05 5.19
CA ALA A 212 -13.06 -6.65 4.08
C ALA A 212 -12.81 -5.62 2.96
N PRO A 213 -11.74 -5.75 2.15
CA PRO A 213 -11.44 -4.82 1.06
C PRO A 213 -12.34 -5.07 -0.17
N ARG A 214 -13.46 -4.36 -0.27
CA ARG A 214 -14.50 -4.59 -1.28
C ARG A 214 -14.60 -3.53 -2.36
N LEU A 215 -14.37 -2.25 -2.06
CA LEU A 215 -14.50 -1.14 -3.01
C LEU A 215 -13.22 -0.31 -3.07
N TYR A 216 -12.67 -0.19 -4.27
CA TYR A 216 -11.48 0.59 -4.57
C TYR A 216 -11.79 1.66 -5.63
N PHE A 217 -11.31 2.87 -5.44
CA PHE A 217 -11.49 3.98 -6.36
C PHE A 217 -10.22 4.29 -7.15
N LEU A 218 -10.40 4.58 -8.44
CA LEU A 218 -9.43 5.29 -9.26
C LEU A 218 -9.70 6.78 -9.13
N TYR A 219 -8.73 7.51 -8.59
CA TYR A 219 -8.79 8.96 -8.46
C TYR A 219 -8.30 9.63 -9.75
N PRO A 220 -8.78 10.84 -10.07
CA PRO A 220 -8.38 11.56 -11.28
C PRO A 220 -6.90 11.95 -11.26
N ASP A 221 -6.31 12.19 -12.43
CA ASP A 221 -4.89 12.57 -12.58
C ASP A 221 -4.52 13.91 -11.93
N THR A 222 -5.54 14.74 -11.67
CA THR A 222 -5.45 16.02 -10.95
C THR A 222 -5.35 15.85 -9.43
N TRP A 223 -5.58 14.65 -8.91
CA TRP A 223 -5.45 14.34 -7.49
C TRP A 223 -3.99 14.32 -7.05
N ASP A 224 -3.74 14.64 -5.77
CA ASP A 224 -2.38 14.74 -5.23
C ASP A 224 -1.66 13.39 -5.32
N PHE A 225 -2.37 12.30 -4.96
CA PHE A 225 -1.90 10.93 -5.04
C PHE A 225 -2.29 10.27 -6.37
N ARG A 226 -1.30 10.01 -7.21
CA ARG A 226 -1.49 9.46 -8.57
C ARG A 226 -1.22 7.97 -8.69
N PHE A 227 -0.96 7.29 -7.57
CA PHE A 227 -0.61 5.87 -7.58
C PHE A 227 -1.81 4.93 -7.75
N THR A 228 -3.06 5.42 -7.72
CA THR A 228 -4.22 4.53 -7.63
C THR A 228 -4.36 3.54 -8.80
N PRO A 229 -4.04 3.90 -10.06
CA PRO A 229 -4.02 2.93 -11.17
C PRO A 229 -2.90 1.88 -11.03
N ALA A 230 -1.68 2.31 -10.67
CA ALA A 230 -0.55 1.40 -10.47
C ALA A 230 -0.81 0.42 -9.32
N MET A 231 -1.45 0.88 -8.26
CA MET A 231 -1.88 0.03 -7.15
C MET A 231 -2.97 -0.96 -7.57
N LEU A 232 -3.93 -0.56 -8.41
CA LEU A 232 -4.92 -1.49 -8.98
C LEU A 232 -4.23 -2.64 -9.74
N ASP A 233 -3.22 -2.34 -10.54
CA ASP A 233 -2.44 -3.34 -11.27
C ASP A 233 -1.64 -4.22 -10.33
N PHE A 234 -1.07 -3.67 -9.26
CA PHE A 234 -0.40 -4.45 -8.22
C PHE A 234 -1.36 -5.43 -7.53
N TYR A 235 -2.55 -4.98 -7.14
CA TYR A 235 -3.57 -5.86 -6.55
C TYR A 235 -3.94 -7.01 -7.49
N LYS A 236 -4.11 -6.74 -8.80
CA LYS A 236 -4.44 -7.77 -9.79
C LYS A 236 -3.29 -8.74 -10.04
N THR A 237 -2.08 -8.23 -10.25
CA THR A 237 -0.94 -9.00 -10.76
C THR A 237 -0.11 -9.65 -9.67
N LYS A 238 0.03 -9.04 -8.50
CA LYS A 238 0.81 -9.58 -7.39
C LYS A 238 -0.09 -10.24 -6.37
N LEU A 239 -1.16 -9.55 -5.96
CA LEU A 239 -2.01 -10.03 -4.88
C LEU A 239 -3.17 -10.92 -5.31
N ASN A 240 -3.37 -11.15 -6.62
CA ASN A 240 -4.41 -12.01 -7.20
C ASN A 240 -5.85 -11.49 -7.02
N TYR A 241 -6.04 -10.18 -6.91
CA TYR A 241 -7.39 -9.63 -6.93
C TYR A 241 -8.03 -9.69 -8.31
N THR A 242 -9.34 -9.87 -8.32
CA THR A 242 -10.17 -9.64 -9.52
C THR A 242 -11.15 -8.53 -9.21
N PHE A 243 -11.28 -7.59 -10.14
CA PHE A 243 -12.13 -6.42 -9.96
C PHE A 243 -13.31 -6.44 -10.91
N THR A 244 -14.49 -6.13 -10.38
CA THR A 244 -15.69 -5.83 -11.16
C THR A 244 -15.86 -4.32 -11.25
N GLU A 245 -16.00 -3.78 -12.45
CA GLU A 245 -16.18 -2.34 -12.66
C GLU A 245 -17.61 -1.90 -12.31
N LEU A 246 -17.72 -0.82 -11.54
CA LEU A 246 -18.95 -0.09 -11.29
C LEU A 246 -18.93 1.21 -12.10
N LYS A 247 -20.07 1.54 -12.72
CA LYS A 247 -20.18 2.61 -13.72
C LYS A 247 -20.97 3.83 -13.24
N SER A 248 -21.65 3.75 -12.10
CA SER A 248 -22.43 4.85 -11.54
C SER A 248 -22.57 4.76 -10.03
N SER A 249 -22.85 5.90 -9.41
CA SER A 249 -23.19 6.03 -7.98
C SER A 249 -24.42 5.19 -7.58
N GLU A 250 -25.46 5.11 -8.42
CA GLU A 250 -26.62 4.23 -8.18
C GLU A 250 -26.22 2.74 -8.18
N GLN A 251 -25.32 2.33 -9.08
CA GLN A 251 -24.82 0.95 -9.13
C GLN A 251 -23.97 0.64 -7.89
N ALA A 252 -23.08 1.55 -7.49
CA ALA A 252 -22.26 1.39 -6.29
C ALA A 252 -23.14 1.28 -5.03
N LEU A 253 -24.09 2.20 -4.85
CA LEU A 253 -25.04 2.17 -3.75
C LEU A 253 -25.83 0.86 -3.74
N THR A 254 -26.39 0.44 -4.88
CA THR A 254 -27.17 -0.81 -4.97
C THR A 254 -26.34 -2.05 -4.61
N THR A 255 -25.07 -2.07 -5.01
CA THR A 255 -24.14 -3.18 -4.75
C THR A 255 -23.79 -3.31 -3.27
N PHE A 256 -23.76 -2.19 -2.54
CA PHE A 256 -23.26 -2.12 -1.17
C PHE A 256 -24.30 -1.70 -0.13
N LYS A 257 -25.56 -1.49 -0.52
CA LYS A 257 -26.63 -1.00 0.38
C LYS A 257 -26.82 -1.84 1.64
N GLN A 258 -26.50 -3.13 1.61
CA GLN A 258 -26.56 -4.02 2.77
C GLN A 258 -25.64 -3.57 3.93
N TYR A 259 -24.62 -2.75 3.64
CA TYR A 259 -23.74 -2.21 4.67
C TYR A 259 -24.28 -0.93 5.31
N ALA A 260 -25.22 -0.25 4.64
CA ALA A 260 -25.84 1.00 5.07
C ALA A 260 -27.19 0.76 5.78
N LYS A 261 -27.42 1.45 6.90
CA LYS A 261 -28.71 1.46 7.63
C LYS A 261 -29.62 2.60 7.20
N GLY A 262 -29.07 3.65 6.59
CA GLY A 262 -29.79 4.84 6.18
C GLY A 262 -28.88 5.87 5.53
N TYR A 263 -29.31 7.13 5.51
CA TYR A 263 -28.53 8.25 4.97
C TYR A 263 -28.53 9.47 5.89
N VAL A 264 -27.47 10.28 5.82
CA VAL A 264 -27.31 11.55 6.52
C VAL A 264 -27.25 12.66 5.49
N VAL A 265 -28.11 13.67 5.63
CA VAL A 265 -28.14 14.82 4.71
C VAL A 265 -27.21 15.91 5.24
N TRP A 266 -26.24 16.33 4.44
CA TRP A 266 -25.38 17.49 4.75
C TRP A 266 -25.90 18.76 4.07
N ASP A 267 -25.58 19.92 4.66
CA ASP A 267 -25.98 21.23 4.14
C ASP A 267 -24.88 21.82 3.27
N ARG A 268 -25.15 21.97 1.97
CA ARG A 268 -24.22 22.57 1.01
C ARG A 268 -23.90 24.04 1.30
N ASN A 269 -24.77 24.74 2.04
CA ASN A 269 -24.54 26.13 2.43
C ASN A 269 -23.69 26.25 3.71
N VAL A 270 -23.46 25.14 4.41
CA VAL A 270 -22.63 25.09 5.62
C VAL A 270 -21.63 23.95 5.47
N ARG A 271 -20.46 24.24 4.87
CA ARG A 271 -19.37 23.27 4.59
C ARG A 271 -19.09 22.33 5.76
N THR A 272 -18.99 22.88 6.96
CA THR A 272 -18.69 22.20 8.23
C THR A 272 -19.72 21.11 8.58
N SER A 273 -20.94 21.21 8.08
CA SER A 273 -21.96 20.15 8.25
C SER A 273 -21.56 18.84 7.60
N LEU A 274 -20.68 18.85 6.59
CA LEU A 274 -20.18 17.64 5.94
C LEU A 274 -19.29 16.80 6.88
N ASP A 275 -18.39 17.44 7.62
CA ASP A 275 -17.55 16.74 8.61
C ASP A 275 -18.39 16.10 9.72
N VAL A 276 -19.42 16.83 10.18
CA VAL A 276 -20.42 16.31 11.11
C VAL A 276 -21.18 15.13 10.49
N ALA A 277 -21.57 15.23 9.21
CA ALA A 277 -22.25 14.14 8.52
C ALA A 277 -21.38 12.89 8.41
N PHE A 278 -20.07 13.01 8.16
CA PHE A 278 -19.14 11.88 8.16
C PHE A 278 -19.02 11.21 9.53
N THR A 279 -18.97 12.00 10.61
CA THR A 279 -18.98 11.48 11.98
C THR A 279 -20.23 10.66 12.25
N ILE A 280 -21.41 11.20 11.91
CA ILE A 280 -22.71 10.51 12.10
C ILE A 280 -22.79 9.26 11.21
N ALA A 281 -22.37 9.36 9.95
CA ALA A 281 -22.36 8.26 9.00
C ALA A 281 -21.53 7.07 9.49
N GLY A 282 -20.35 7.32 10.07
CA GLY A 282 -19.54 6.28 10.70
C GLY A 282 -20.28 5.59 11.85
N LEU A 283 -20.84 6.37 12.79
CA LEU A 283 -21.50 5.82 13.99
C LEU A 283 -22.80 5.07 13.68
N GLU A 284 -23.63 5.65 12.81
CA GLU A 284 -24.99 5.15 12.54
C GLU A 284 -25.06 4.28 11.27
N ARG A 285 -23.91 4.06 10.62
CA ARG A 285 -23.77 3.32 9.35
C ARG A 285 -24.61 3.92 8.23
N GLY A 286 -24.51 5.23 8.06
CA GLY A 286 -25.21 6.00 7.04
C GLY A 286 -24.36 6.28 5.80
N VAL A 287 -24.97 6.42 4.63
CA VAL A 287 -24.34 7.11 3.50
C VAL A 287 -24.55 8.62 3.62
N VAL A 288 -23.59 9.43 3.17
CA VAL A 288 -23.69 10.89 3.22
C VAL A 288 -24.20 11.41 1.88
N VAL A 289 -25.23 12.26 1.90
CA VAL A 289 -25.88 12.78 0.68
C VAL A 289 -26.22 14.25 0.79
N SER A 290 -26.22 14.96 -0.34
CA SER A 290 -26.92 16.24 -0.47
C SER A 290 -28.37 16.02 -0.91
N GLU A 291 -29.16 17.09 -0.90
CA GLU A 291 -30.61 17.06 -1.17
C GLU A 291 -31.00 16.42 -2.51
N ASP A 292 -30.20 16.62 -3.55
CA ASP A 292 -30.42 16.11 -4.90
C ASP A 292 -30.25 14.59 -5.01
N LEU A 293 -29.55 13.96 -4.06
CA LEU A 293 -29.33 12.51 -4.02
C LEU A 293 -30.36 11.78 -3.13
N ILE A 294 -31.21 12.50 -2.39
CA ILE A 294 -32.25 11.91 -1.52
C ILE A 294 -33.15 10.92 -2.28
N PRO A 295 -33.72 11.27 -3.46
CA PRO A 295 -34.59 10.34 -4.19
C PRO A 295 -33.88 9.02 -4.57
N MET A 296 -32.57 9.07 -4.85
CA MET A 296 -31.79 7.88 -5.19
C MET A 296 -31.63 6.95 -3.99
N VAL A 297 -31.28 7.48 -2.81
CA VAL A 297 -31.08 6.67 -1.60
C VAL A 297 -32.39 6.13 -1.03
N GLU A 298 -33.48 6.91 -1.10
CA GLU A 298 -34.81 6.43 -0.70
C GLU A 298 -35.31 5.32 -1.62
N LYS A 299 -35.11 5.45 -2.94
CA LYS A 299 -35.41 4.38 -3.91
C LYS A 299 -34.60 3.11 -3.62
N ALA A 300 -33.39 3.23 -3.07
CA ALA A 300 -32.58 2.09 -2.64
C ALA A 300 -33.09 1.43 -1.33
N GLY A 301 -34.07 2.05 -0.66
CA GLY A 301 -34.69 1.57 0.59
C GLY A 301 -34.03 2.10 1.87
N LEU A 302 -33.16 3.11 1.76
CA LEU A 302 -32.48 3.71 2.90
C LEU A 302 -33.38 4.76 3.56
N LYS A 303 -33.35 4.81 4.89
CA LYS A 303 -34.12 5.78 5.70
C LYS A 303 -33.25 6.97 6.07
N GLN A 304 -33.86 8.13 6.26
CA GLN A 304 -33.17 9.29 6.82
C GLN A 304 -32.75 9.01 8.27
N LEU A 305 -31.46 9.15 8.56
CA LEU A 305 -30.91 9.04 9.92
C LEU A 305 -30.82 10.40 10.59
N GLU A 306 -30.40 11.42 9.82
CA GLU A 306 -30.28 12.80 10.27
C GLU A 306 -30.33 13.73 9.05
N ASP A 307 -30.87 14.94 9.23
CA ASP A 307 -30.86 16.00 8.22
C ASP A 307 -30.28 17.27 8.82
N LEU A 308 -29.09 17.66 8.36
CA LEU A 308 -28.34 18.80 8.88
C LEU A 308 -28.67 20.11 8.15
N ARG A 309 -29.53 20.09 7.13
CA ARG A 309 -29.90 21.30 6.37
C ARG A 309 -30.57 22.32 7.28
N GLY A 310 -30.08 23.55 7.23
CA GLY A 310 -30.59 24.67 8.04
C GLY A 310 -30.25 24.60 9.53
N LYS A 311 -29.72 23.47 10.03
CA LYS A 311 -29.45 23.25 11.47
C LYS A 311 -28.37 24.19 12.01
N PHE A 312 -27.40 24.51 11.17
CA PHE A 312 -26.19 25.27 11.53
C PHE A 312 -26.10 26.64 10.84
N THR A 313 -27.18 27.10 10.21
CA THR A 313 -27.18 28.40 9.53
C THR A 313 -26.85 29.53 10.51
N GLY A 314 -25.80 30.29 10.20
CA GLY A 314 -25.33 31.41 11.02
C GLY A 314 -24.48 31.04 12.24
N GLN A 315 -24.18 29.74 12.44
CA GLN A 315 -23.28 29.30 13.51
C GLN A 315 -21.81 29.32 13.04
N THR A 316 -20.89 29.49 14.00
CA THR A 316 -19.45 29.34 13.76
C THR A 316 -19.02 27.87 13.79
N ASP A 317 -17.89 27.54 13.18
CA ASP A 317 -17.36 26.16 13.20
C ASP A 317 -17.15 25.65 14.63
N ALA A 318 -16.66 26.50 15.54
CA ALA A 318 -16.56 26.16 16.96
C ALA A 318 -17.91 25.75 17.59
N GLN A 319 -19.01 26.43 17.26
CA GLN A 319 -20.34 26.09 17.76
C GLN A 319 -20.83 24.76 17.18
N ILE A 320 -20.62 24.55 15.87
CA ILE A 320 -21.01 23.33 15.16
C ILE A 320 -20.24 22.12 15.71
N PHE A 321 -18.91 22.22 15.82
CA PHE A 321 -18.08 21.14 16.34
C PHE A 321 -18.27 20.93 17.84
N ARG A 322 -18.55 21.97 18.63
CA ARG A 322 -18.93 21.78 20.03
C ARG A 322 -20.19 20.93 20.13
N TRP A 323 -21.25 21.28 19.39
CA TRP A 323 -22.47 20.50 19.35
C TRP A 323 -22.20 19.04 18.92
N ALA A 324 -21.43 18.85 17.86
CA ALA A 324 -21.11 17.53 17.34
C ALA A 324 -20.30 16.70 18.34
N TYR A 325 -19.30 17.29 18.99
CA TYR A 325 -18.45 16.59 19.96
C TYR A 325 -19.20 16.25 21.24
N ASP A 326 -20.03 17.16 21.76
CA ASP A 326 -20.86 16.90 22.94
C ASP A 326 -21.89 15.79 22.67
N THR A 327 -22.42 15.71 21.44
CA THR A 327 -23.43 14.72 21.04
C THR A 327 -22.82 13.35 20.72
N TYR A 328 -21.69 13.32 20.00
CA TYR A 328 -21.16 12.11 19.37
C TYR A 328 -19.75 11.73 19.83
N GLY A 329 -18.97 12.65 20.39
CA GLY A 329 -17.54 12.45 20.70
C GLY A 329 -17.26 11.27 21.62
N SER A 330 -18.14 11.01 22.60
CA SER A 330 -18.01 9.86 23.52
C SER A 330 -18.25 8.49 22.87
N LYS A 331 -18.92 8.46 21.70
CA LYS A 331 -19.17 7.25 20.92
C LYS A 331 -18.10 7.01 19.85
N CYS A 332 -17.29 8.03 19.55
CA CYS A 332 -16.26 7.96 18.54
C CYS A 332 -15.04 7.17 19.04
N ASN A 333 -14.29 6.64 18.08
CA ASN A 333 -12.96 6.09 18.33
C ASN A 333 -12.05 7.15 18.97
N ASN A 334 -11.22 6.73 19.93
CA ASN A 334 -10.22 7.59 20.59
C ASN A 334 -8.77 7.15 20.34
N GLU A 335 -8.56 6.23 19.39
CA GLU A 335 -7.26 5.86 18.80
C GLU A 335 -7.03 6.52 17.44
N TYR A 336 -8.08 7.08 16.84
CA TYR A 336 -8.06 7.81 15.58
C TYR A 336 -9.00 9.01 15.66
N ILE A 337 -8.52 10.15 15.19
CA ILE A 337 -9.31 11.35 14.91
C ILE A 337 -8.94 11.86 13.52
N VAL A 338 -9.87 12.47 12.80
CA VAL A 338 -9.66 12.90 11.41
C VAL A 338 -9.84 14.42 11.29
N TRP A 339 -8.84 15.09 10.70
CA TRP A 339 -8.87 16.49 10.30
C TRP A 339 -9.14 16.63 8.79
N LEU A 340 -10.29 17.19 8.40
CA LEU A 340 -10.70 17.45 7.02
C LEU A 340 -10.67 18.94 6.66
N GLY A 341 -9.64 19.65 7.13
CA GLY A 341 -9.34 21.02 6.73
C GLY A 341 -8.91 21.04 5.28
N GLY A 342 -7.60 20.91 5.04
CA GLY A 342 -6.98 20.71 3.73
C GLY A 342 -7.20 21.83 2.72
N GLU A 343 -8.42 21.89 2.22
CA GLU A 343 -8.98 22.91 1.35
C GLU A 343 -9.80 23.94 2.17
N SER A 344 -10.31 24.98 1.52
CA SER A 344 -11.24 25.95 2.13
C SER A 344 -12.24 26.48 1.12
N GLY A 345 -13.24 27.23 1.59
CA GLY A 345 -14.27 27.79 0.72
C GLY A 345 -15.15 26.72 0.10
N LYS A 346 -15.30 26.71 -1.22
CA LYS A 346 -16.23 25.81 -1.93
C LYS A 346 -15.62 24.46 -2.31
N VAL A 347 -14.33 24.22 -2.06
CA VAL A 347 -13.65 22.98 -2.45
C VAL A 347 -13.41 22.12 -1.22
N MET A 348 -13.62 20.81 -1.36
CA MET A 348 -13.22 19.81 -0.36
C MET A 348 -12.68 18.57 -1.04
N LYS A 349 -11.54 18.05 -0.58
CA LYS A 349 -10.95 16.81 -1.08
C LYS A 349 -10.85 15.74 0.03
N PRO A 350 -11.98 15.23 0.54
CA PRO A 350 -12.00 14.40 1.74
C PRO A 350 -11.62 12.92 1.45
N GLY A 351 -10.47 12.68 0.82
CA GLY A 351 -10.01 11.34 0.43
C GLY A 351 -9.98 10.33 1.58
N ILE A 352 -9.66 10.80 2.79
CA ILE A 352 -9.58 9.99 4.01
C ILE A 352 -10.93 9.74 4.71
N ALA A 353 -12.03 10.28 4.19
CA ALA A 353 -13.36 10.14 4.80
C ALA A 353 -13.86 8.69 4.82
N ASP A 354 -13.44 7.87 3.85
CA ASP A 354 -13.74 6.44 3.82
C ASP A 354 -13.21 5.73 5.08
N PHE A 355 -11.99 6.06 5.51
CA PHE A 355 -11.37 5.55 6.71
C PHE A 355 -12.04 6.10 7.97
N ALA A 356 -12.42 7.38 7.98
CA ALA A 356 -13.16 8.00 9.09
C ALA A 356 -14.44 7.23 9.40
N ILE A 357 -15.21 6.91 8.36
CA ILE A 357 -16.43 6.10 8.44
C ILE A 357 -16.10 4.68 8.89
N ALA A 358 -15.13 4.02 8.26
CA ALA A 358 -14.78 2.62 8.57
C ALA A 358 -14.27 2.43 10.02
N LYS A 359 -13.69 3.47 10.63
CA LYS A 359 -13.15 3.44 12.00
C LYS A 359 -14.00 4.17 13.03
N HIS A 360 -15.16 4.70 12.63
CA HIS A 360 -16.09 5.44 13.50
C HIS A 360 -15.42 6.62 14.23
N THR A 361 -14.65 7.43 13.50
CA THR A 361 -13.85 8.52 14.08
C THR A 361 -14.65 9.81 14.19
N PHE A 362 -14.27 10.67 15.15
CA PHE A 362 -14.69 12.06 15.11
C PHE A 362 -13.96 12.79 13.98
N VAL A 363 -14.69 13.62 13.23
CA VAL A 363 -14.17 14.38 12.09
C VAL A 363 -14.31 15.87 12.38
N THR A 364 -13.25 16.63 12.15
CA THR A 364 -13.22 18.07 12.40
C THR A 364 -12.28 18.82 11.47
N ASP A 365 -12.35 20.15 11.44
CA ASP A 365 -11.36 21.01 10.78
C ASP A 365 -11.04 22.26 11.61
N LEU A 366 -11.18 22.16 12.94
CA LEU A 366 -10.92 23.26 13.88
C LEU A 366 -9.52 23.85 13.70
N SER A 367 -9.45 25.17 13.78
CA SER A 367 -8.21 25.93 13.85
C SER A 367 -7.39 25.52 15.06
N THR A 368 -6.10 25.29 14.82
CA THR A 368 -5.08 25.03 15.83
C THR A 368 -4.16 26.23 16.05
N LEU A 369 -4.51 27.40 15.49
CA LEU A 369 -3.79 28.65 15.69
C LEU A 369 -4.13 29.26 17.06
N PRO A 370 -3.16 29.48 17.98
CA PRO A 370 -3.45 29.97 19.33
C PRO A 370 -4.17 31.32 19.42
N THR A 371 -4.07 32.17 18.38
CA THR A 371 -4.79 33.46 18.34
C THR A 371 -6.26 33.29 18.03
N ASP A 372 -6.69 32.16 17.44
CA ASP A 372 -8.09 31.77 17.35
C ASP A 372 -8.52 31.08 18.65
N THR A 373 -8.68 31.90 19.70
CA THR A 373 -8.87 31.41 21.07
C THR A 373 -10.06 30.47 21.26
N ILE A 374 -11.08 30.52 20.39
CA ILE A 374 -12.30 29.73 20.53
C ILE A 374 -12.12 28.36 19.89
N GLU A 375 -11.72 28.30 18.61
CA GLU A 375 -11.49 27.01 17.93
C GLU A 375 -10.30 26.29 18.53
N TYR A 376 -9.20 27.00 18.85
CA TYR A 376 -8.01 26.42 19.46
C TYR A 376 -8.33 25.71 20.77
N LYS A 377 -9.12 26.34 21.66
CA LYS A 377 -9.49 25.74 22.95
C LYS A 377 -10.31 24.46 22.76
N LEU A 378 -11.18 24.42 21.75
CA LEU A 378 -11.95 23.23 21.43
C LEU A 378 -11.05 22.14 20.83
N ALA A 379 -10.15 22.48 19.90
CA ALA A 379 -9.19 21.55 19.32
C ALA A 379 -8.28 20.94 20.40
N ASP A 380 -7.73 21.77 21.29
CA ASP A 380 -6.92 21.37 22.43
C ASP A 380 -7.68 20.41 23.36
N GLU A 381 -8.93 20.74 23.72
CA GLU A 381 -9.77 19.85 24.53
C GLU A 381 -9.99 18.49 23.84
N ILE A 382 -10.38 18.49 22.57
CA ILE A 382 -10.68 17.26 21.83
C ILE A 382 -9.42 16.38 21.69
N LEU A 383 -8.27 16.98 21.40
CA LEU A 383 -6.99 16.27 21.28
C LEU A 383 -6.52 15.72 22.62
N SER A 384 -6.72 16.46 23.73
CA SER A 384 -6.36 16.00 25.07
C SER A 384 -7.10 14.73 25.52
N LYS A 385 -8.27 14.46 24.93
CA LYS A 385 -9.13 13.30 25.23
C LYS A 385 -8.78 12.05 24.43
N GLN A 386 -7.87 12.15 23.46
CA GLN A 386 -7.38 11.01 22.69
C GLN A 386 -6.43 10.16 23.55
N LYS A 387 -6.37 8.85 23.28
CA LYS A 387 -5.35 8.01 23.95
C LYS A 387 -3.95 8.46 23.53
N SER A 388 -2.97 8.36 24.42
CA SER A 388 -1.57 8.65 24.06
C SER A 388 -1.13 7.79 22.88
N PHE A 389 -0.34 8.37 21.96
CA PHE A 389 0.13 7.72 20.73
C PHE A 389 -0.98 7.33 19.73
N SER A 390 -2.17 7.92 19.84
CA SER A 390 -3.22 7.80 18.81
C SER A 390 -2.82 8.49 17.52
N MET A 391 -3.54 8.19 16.44
CA MET A 391 -3.34 8.81 15.13
C MET A 391 -4.26 10.02 14.94
N VAL A 392 -3.69 11.10 14.45
CA VAL A 392 -4.42 12.23 13.89
C VAL A 392 -4.28 12.13 12.38
N MET A 393 -5.38 11.79 11.71
CA MET A 393 -5.43 11.53 10.28
C MET A 393 -5.83 12.79 9.53
N GLY A 394 -5.30 13.02 8.33
CA GLY A 394 -5.73 14.13 7.49
C GLY A 394 -4.93 15.42 7.73
N TRP A 395 -5.46 16.57 7.31
CA TRP A 395 -4.70 17.83 7.28
C TRP A 395 -5.52 19.04 7.70
N HIS A 396 -4.83 19.99 8.32
CA HIS A 396 -5.37 21.31 8.66
C HIS A 396 -5.64 22.16 7.40
N SER A 397 -6.38 23.25 7.53
CA SER A 397 -6.61 24.18 6.40
C SER A 397 -5.70 25.40 6.54
N TYR A 398 -4.92 25.71 5.51
CA TYR A 398 -4.04 26.90 5.51
C TYR A 398 -4.79 28.25 5.59
N ALA A 399 -6.12 28.23 5.46
CA ALA A 399 -7.01 29.37 5.70
C ALA A 399 -7.27 29.63 7.20
N LYS A 400 -7.11 28.61 8.06
CA LYS A 400 -7.37 28.70 9.51
C LYS A 400 -6.07 28.83 10.32
N ASP A 401 -5.06 28.03 9.97
CA ASP A 401 -3.83 27.88 10.73
C ASP A 401 -2.65 27.49 9.82
N LYS A 402 -1.53 27.09 10.43
CA LYS A 402 -0.31 26.65 9.75
C LYS A 402 0.08 25.26 10.21
N GLU A 403 0.85 24.56 9.37
CA GLU A 403 1.38 23.24 9.67
C GLU A 403 2.10 23.20 11.03
N ARG A 404 2.88 24.25 11.32
CA ARG A 404 3.57 24.37 12.61
C ARG A 404 2.62 24.37 13.80
N ASP A 405 1.45 24.99 13.68
CA ASP A 405 0.50 25.14 14.77
C ASP A 405 -0.24 23.82 15.01
N TYR A 406 -0.66 23.18 13.91
CA TYR A 406 -1.33 21.89 13.90
C TYR A 406 -0.44 20.78 14.49
N VAL A 407 0.75 20.59 13.93
CA VAL A 407 1.65 19.52 14.36
C VAL A 407 2.22 19.80 15.76
N ARG A 408 2.38 21.07 16.17
CA ARG A 408 2.76 21.41 17.54
C ARG A 408 1.69 21.01 18.54
N LEU A 409 0.42 21.34 18.28
CA LEU A 409 -0.67 21.01 19.19
C LEU A 409 -0.87 19.49 19.31
N THR A 410 -0.83 18.75 18.20
CA THR A 410 -0.93 17.28 18.24
C THR A 410 0.27 16.64 18.95
N SER A 411 1.48 17.14 18.71
CA SER A 411 2.70 16.68 19.38
C SER A 411 2.70 16.96 20.89
N HIS A 412 2.05 18.04 21.34
CA HIS A 412 1.89 18.35 22.76
C HIS A 412 1.21 17.20 23.54
N TYR A 413 0.34 16.44 22.87
CA TYR A 413 -0.35 15.27 23.41
C TYR A 413 0.29 13.94 23.02
N ALA A 414 1.49 13.97 22.41
CA ALA A 414 2.17 12.82 21.81
C ALA A 414 1.29 12.04 20.82
N LEU A 415 0.45 12.77 20.07
CA LEU A 415 -0.39 12.22 19.01
C LEU A 415 0.37 12.28 17.68
N ARG A 416 0.14 11.28 16.83
CA ARG A 416 0.95 11.00 15.65
C ARG A 416 0.18 11.39 14.41
N VAL A 417 0.69 12.35 13.64
CA VAL A 417 -0.02 12.81 12.43
C VAL A 417 0.27 11.87 11.26
N GLU A 418 -0.77 11.36 10.62
CA GLU A 418 -0.68 10.87 9.24
C GLU A 418 -1.22 11.99 8.33
N GLY A 419 -0.31 12.66 7.64
CA GLY A 419 -0.63 13.84 6.86
C GLY A 419 -1.52 13.56 5.66
N LEU A 420 -2.17 14.62 5.18
CA LEU A 420 -2.98 14.71 3.96
C LEU A 420 -4.36 14.05 4.02
N HIS A 421 -5.37 14.93 4.11
CA HIS A 421 -6.78 14.63 3.96
C HIS A 421 -7.13 13.96 2.60
N THR A 422 -6.25 14.04 1.61
CA THR A 422 -6.41 13.48 0.26
C THR A 422 -5.95 12.03 0.09
N MET A 423 -5.39 11.38 1.13
CA MET A 423 -4.93 9.99 1.05
C MET A 423 -6.06 9.04 0.58
N PRO A 424 -5.95 8.41 -0.59
CA PRO A 424 -7.05 7.67 -1.19
C PRO A 424 -7.14 6.22 -0.68
N ASN A 425 -8.36 5.67 -0.66
CA ASN A 425 -8.65 4.24 -0.48
C ASN A 425 -8.12 3.61 0.82
N LEU A 426 -7.91 4.38 1.89
CA LEU A 426 -7.26 3.84 3.08
C LEU A 426 -8.11 2.78 3.80
N SER A 427 -9.44 2.87 3.72
CA SER A 427 -10.33 1.80 4.19
C SER A 427 -10.10 0.47 3.46
N PHE A 428 -9.75 0.51 2.16
CA PHE A 428 -9.44 -0.69 1.38
C PHE A 428 -8.04 -1.21 1.69
N THR A 429 -7.03 -0.33 1.66
CA THR A 429 -5.63 -0.74 1.79
C THR A 429 -5.31 -1.21 3.22
N SER A 430 -5.91 -0.62 4.26
CA SER A 430 -5.73 -1.07 5.65
C SER A 430 -6.26 -2.49 5.91
N MET A 431 -7.13 -3.00 5.03
CA MET A 431 -7.66 -4.37 5.09
C MET A 431 -6.93 -5.34 4.15
N THR A 432 -5.92 -4.88 3.42
CA THR A 432 -5.20 -5.70 2.45
C THR A 432 -3.77 -5.97 2.92
N PRO A 433 -3.48 -7.16 3.47
CA PRO A 433 -2.14 -7.51 3.93
C PRO A 433 -1.16 -7.64 2.75
N PRO A 434 0.16 -7.66 3.03
CA PRO A 434 1.16 -7.98 2.02
C PRO A 434 0.96 -9.41 1.48
N SER A 435 1.67 -9.74 0.39
CA SER A 435 1.80 -11.10 -0.11
C SER A 435 2.22 -12.05 1.02
N PRO A 436 1.68 -13.28 1.06
CA PRO A 436 2.07 -14.27 2.06
C PRO A 436 3.60 -14.45 2.12
N GLY A 437 4.15 -14.36 3.33
CA GLY A 437 5.59 -14.52 3.56
C GLY A 437 6.46 -13.33 3.11
N PHE A 438 5.87 -12.22 2.65
CA PHE A 438 6.64 -11.04 2.27
C PHE A 438 7.45 -10.51 3.46
N LYS A 439 8.72 -10.21 3.21
CA LYS A 439 9.63 -9.61 4.18
C LYS A 439 10.14 -8.30 3.59
N PHE A 440 9.88 -7.20 4.28
CA PHE A 440 10.43 -5.90 3.92
C PHE A 440 11.96 -5.96 4.04
N LYS A 441 12.63 -5.59 2.94
CA LYS A 441 14.09 -5.58 2.80
C LYS A 441 14.53 -4.31 2.08
N ASN A 442 15.49 -3.62 2.68
CA ASN A 442 16.02 -2.37 2.18
C ASN A 442 17.37 -2.61 1.47
N ASN A 443 17.82 -1.67 0.65
CA ASN A 443 19.07 -1.78 -0.09
C ASN A 443 20.26 -1.25 0.73
N HIS A 444 20.71 -2.05 1.69
CA HIS A 444 21.90 -1.74 2.50
C HIS A 444 23.19 -1.85 1.65
N ASN A 445 23.89 -0.74 1.47
CA ASN A 445 25.18 -0.62 0.78
C ASN A 445 26.38 -0.72 1.76
N VAL A 446 26.13 -0.51 3.05
CA VAL A 446 27.12 -0.75 4.11
C VAL A 446 27.27 -2.25 4.37
N VAL A 447 28.50 -2.75 4.19
CA VAL A 447 28.87 -4.15 4.41
C VAL A 447 29.50 -4.30 5.80
N PRO A 448 28.98 -5.20 6.66
CA PRO A 448 29.57 -5.46 7.97
C PRO A 448 31.07 -5.77 7.91
N GLY A 449 31.85 -5.11 8.78
CA GLY A 449 33.31 -5.30 8.87
C GLY A 449 34.13 -4.63 7.76
N LYS A 450 33.51 -4.10 6.71
CA LYS A 450 34.19 -3.26 5.71
C LYS A 450 34.43 -1.87 6.29
N GLU A 451 35.64 -1.37 6.09
CA GLU A 451 36.01 0.01 6.47
C GLU A 451 35.65 0.99 5.35
N TYR A 452 35.10 2.15 5.71
CA TYR A 452 34.68 3.19 4.78
C TYR A 452 35.49 4.46 5.07
N LYS A 453 36.73 4.50 4.59
CA LYS A 453 37.62 5.67 4.75
C LYS A 453 37.37 6.69 3.64
N PRO A 454 36.85 7.90 3.96
CA PRO A 454 36.67 8.94 2.96
C PRO A 454 38.00 9.52 2.48
N GLU A 455 38.05 9.92 1.21
CA GLU A 455 39.14 10.71 0.62
C GLU A 455 38.95 12.21 0.92
N LYS A 456 39.89 13.05 0.45
CA LYS A 456 39.79 14.51 0.58
C LYS A 456 38.82 15.13 -0.44
N LYS A 457 37.55 14.73 -0.40
CA LYS A 457 36.48 15.14 -1.33
C LYS A 457 35.27 15.74 -0.60
N VAL A 458 34.34 16.29 -1.38
CA VAL A 458 32.98 16.59 -0.93
C VAL A 458 32.09 15.41 -1.26
N TYR A 459 31.56 14.74 -0.25
CA TYR A 459 30.57 13.69 -0.42
C TYR A 459 29.18 14.31 -0.42
N VAL A 460 28.34 13.91 -1.37
CA VAL A 460 26.98 14.42 -1.53
C VAL A 460 26.01 13.24 -1.50
N THR A 461 24.88 13.41 -0.82
CA THR A 461 23.76 12.49 -0.93
C THR A 461 22.44 13.26 -0.90
N CYS A 462 21.40 12.67 -1.50
CA CYS A 462 20.10 13.31 -1.67
C CYS A 462 19.02 12.49 -0.99
N ILE A 463 18.19 13.17 -0.21
CA ILE A 463 16.97 12.63 0.38
C ILE A 463 15.80 13.37 -0.23
N GLN A 464 14.76 12.64 -0.66
CA GLN A 464 13.52 13.26 -1.09
C GLN A 464 12.54 13.42 0.06
N SER A 465 12.00 14.64 0.14
CA SER A 465 10.95 15.08 1.06
C SER A 465 9.58 14.45 0.83
N ASP A 466 8.73 14.57 1.86
CA ASP A 466 7.28 14.35 1.86
C ASP A 466 6.85 12.87 1.66
N GLY A 467 7.78 11.92 1.81
CA GLY A 467 7.47 10.49 1.86
C GLY A 467 7.19 9.80 0.52
N LEU A 468 7.21 8.46 0.55
CA LEU A 468 6.71 7.62 -0.55
C LEU A 468 5.24 7.95 -0.87
N GLY A 469 4.88 7.96 -2.16
CA GLY A 469 3.50 8.19 -2.61
C GLY A 469 3.24 9.56 -3.21
N LEU A 470 4.07 10.55 -2.90
CA LEU A 470 4.03 11.88 -3.51
C LEU A 470 5.22 12.10 -4.45
N GLY A 471 5.00 12.94 -5.46
CA GLY A 471 6.11 13.48 -6.24
C GLY A 471 6.86 12.48 -7.14
N ALA A 472 8.19 12.42 -6.97
CA ALA A 472 9.12 11.92 -7.99
C ALA A 472 9.22 10.39 -8.18
N TRP A 473 8.63 9.55 -7.32
CA TRP A 473 8.82 8.09 -7.39
C TRP A 473 8.48 7.47 -8.76
N THR A 474 7.42 7.97 -9.39
CA THR A 474 6.95 7.51 -10.71
C THR A 474 7.49 8.36 -11.87
N LYS A 475 8.37 9.32 -11.60
CA LYS A 475 8.95 10.22 -12.60
C LYS A 475 10.21 9.61 -13.24
N PRO A 476 10.64 10.11 -14.41
CA PRO A 476 11.85 9.64 -15.08
C PRO A 476 13.11 9.80 -14.21
N GLY A 477 14.13 9.02 -14.53
CA GLY A 477 15.45 9.10 -13.88
C GLY A 477 15.62 8.26 -12.61
N ARG A 478 14.55 7.71 -12.02
CA ARG A 478 14.67 6.82 -10.85
C ARG A 478 15.65 5.67 -11.13
N GLY A 479 16.53 5.40 -10.17
CA GLY A 479 17.53 4.34 -10.25
C GLY A 479 18.81 4.72 -11.01
N THR A 480 18.94 5.95 -11.55
CA THR A 480 20.14 6.39 -12.28
C THR A 480 21.25 6.97 -11.40
N MET A 481 20.96 7.25 -10.12
CA MET A 481 21.90 7.67 -9.09
C MET A 481 21.43 7.15 -7.72
N PRO A 482 22.32 6.97 -6.73
CA PRO A 482 21.91 6.69 -5.36
C PRO A 482 20.96 7.75 -4.83
N TYR A 483 19.87 7.34 -4.20
CA TYR A 483 18.81 8.24 -3.78
C TYR A 483 18.04 7.68 -2.58
N ALA A 484 17.82 8.51 -1.56
CA ALA A 484 17.12 8.11 -0.36
C ALA A 484 15.68 8.64 -0.32
N TRP A 485 14.78 7.84 0.24
CA TRP A 485 13.35 8.07 0.26
C TRP A 485 12.81 7.96 1.68
N GLU A 486 12.15 9.02 2.13
CA GLU A 486 11.37 9.00 3.37
C GLU A 486 10.22 7.98 3.28
N VAL A 487 10.05 7.17 4.32
CA VAL A 487 8.98 6.18 4.42
C VAL A 487 8.05 6.54 5.56
N THR A 488 6.75 6.62 5.25
CA THR A 488 5.72 6.63 6.28
C THR A 488 5.64 5.25 6.95
N ILE A 489 6.39 5.06 8.04
CA ILE A 489 6.56 3.76 8.69
C ILE A 489 5.26 3.17 9.26
N ASN A 490 4.21 3.97 9.46
CA ASN A 490 2.89 3.47 9.86
C ASN A 490 2.17 2.70 8.74
N TRP A 491 2.58 2.85 7.48
CA TRP A 491 2.00 2.10 6.37
C TRP A 491 2.17 0.59 6.51
N LEU A 492 3.07 0.13 7.39
CA LEU A 492 3.19 -1.28 7.76
C LEU A 492 1.84 -1.90 8.19
N TRP A 493 0.96 -1.11 8.80
CA TRP A 493 -0.38 -1.56 9.21
C TRP A 493 -1.51 -0.71 8.61
N MET A 494 -1.25 0.54 8.21
CA MET A 494 -2.24 1.40 7.56
C MET A 494 -2.41 1.09 6.08
N ALA A 495 -1.31 0.81 5.39
CA ALA A 495 -1.30 0.58 3.95
C ALA A 495 -0.33 -0.54 3.52
N PRO A 496 -0.40 -1.76 4.11
CA PRO A 496 0.67 -2.75 4.00
C PRO A 496 0.97 -3.19 2.56
N ALA A 497 -0.07 -3.42 1.75
CA ALA A 497 0.08 -3.77 0.34
C ALA A 497 0.70 -2.65 -0.50
N MET A 498 0.46 -1.39 -0.12
CA MET A 498 1.08 -0.24 -0.78
C MET A 498 2.56 -0.15 -0.42
N LEU A 499 2.91 -0.43 0.83
CA LEU A 499 4.31 -0.48 1.23
C LEU A 499 5.06 -1.62 0.52
N GLU A 500 4.43 -2.80 0.37
CA GLU A 500 5.00 -3.89 -0.44
C GLU A 500 5.23 -3.47 -1.90
N TYR A 501 4.31 -2.72 -2.50
CA TYR A 501 4.47 -2.20 -3.86
C TYR A 501 5.76 -1.37 -4.00
N TYR A 502 6.01 -0.45 -3.08
CA TYR A 502 7.23 0.38 -3.10
C TYR A 502 8.50 -0.46 -2.92
N TYR A 503 8.51 -1.37 -1.94
CA TYR A 503 9.65 -2.25 -1.69
C TYR A 503 9.93 -3.18 -2.88
N SER A 504 8.89 -3.70 -3.51
CA SER A 504 9.02 -4.56 -4.69
C SER A 504 9.47 -3.83 -5.94
N ALA A 505 9.28 -2.50 -5.99
CA ALA A 505 9.64 -1.65 -7.12
C ALA A 505 10.99 -0.92 -6.93
N ALA A 506 11.61 -1.02 -5.74
CA ALA A 506 12.89 -0.40 -5.44
C ALA A 506 13.99 -0.91 -6.39
N SER A 507 14.72 0.01 -7.00
CA SER A 507 15.97 -0.29 -7.71
C SER A 507 17.13 -0.42 -6.72
N PRO A 508 18.29 -1.00 -7.10
CA PRO A 508 19.45 -1.09 -6.22
C PRO A 508 19.97 0.25 -5.68
N ASN A 509 19.60 1.38 -6.32
CA ASN A 509 20.00 2.72 -5.92
C ASN A 509 18.99 3.43 -5.00
N ASP A 510 17.82 2.83 -4.75
CA ASP A 510 16.80 3.38 -3.86
C ASP A 510 17.06 2.92 -2.41
N PHE A 511 17.15 3.85 -1.47
CA PHE A 511 17.37 3.55 -0.04
C PHE A 511 16.25 4.14 0.82
N PHE A 512 15.65 3.33 1.70
CA PHE A 512 14.53 3.77 2.54
C PHE A 512 14.97 4.23 3.93
N ILE A 513 14.39 5.34 4.41
CA ILE A 513 14.61 5.88 5.76
C ILE A 513 13.29 6.08 6.51
N GLY A 514 13.33 6.00 7.83
CA GLY A 514 12.21 6.48 8.66
C GLY A 514 12.30 7.99 8.79
N ALA A 515 11.17 8.69 8.85
CA ALA A 515 11.17 10.16 8.80
C ALA A 515 10.05 10.78 9.64
N LEU A 516 9.96 12.11 9.59
CA LEU A 516 8.93 12.93 10.24
C LEU A 516 8.94 12.84 11.77
N SER A 517 10.13 12.61 12.36
CA SER A 517 10.40 12.72 13.81
C SER A 517 9.60 11.80 14.74
N GLY A 518 8.95 10.77 14.21
CA GLY A 518 8.24 9.80 15.04
C GLY A 518 7.59 8.70 14.21
N PRO A 519 6.75 7.86 14.83
CA PRO A 519 5.90 6.92 14.11
C PRO A 519 4.68 7.65 13.54
N GLY A 520 4.94 8.59 12.62
CA GLY A 520 4.04 9.63 12.11
C GLY A 520 4.68 11.01 12.27
N TYR A 521 4.08 12.05 11.68
CA TYR A 521 4.62 13.40 11.73
C TYR A 521 4.44 14.05 13.10
N MET A 522 5.55 14.45 13.70
CA MET A 522 5.61 15.03 15.04
C MET A 522 6.73 16.09 15.17
N TYR A 523 6.67 16.91 16.21
CA TYR A 523 7.72 17.84 16.60
C TYR A 523 8.30 17.46 17.97
N PRO A 524 9.49 16.83 18.03
CA PRO A 524 10.07 16.33 19.27
C PRO A 524 10.19 17.34 20.41
N LYS A 525 10.41 18.63 20.11
CA LYS A 525 10.49 19.72 21.09
C LYS A 525 9.13 20.06 21.70
N ALA A 526 8.03 19.81 20.98
CA ALA A 526 6.67 19.99 21.47
C ALA A 526 6.16 18.79 22.29
N ILE A 527 6.77 17.62 22.14
CA ILE A 527 6.39 16.42 22.89
C ILE A 527 6.82 16.55 24.36
N PRO A 528 5.93 16.28 25.34
CA PRO A 528 6.33 16.24 26.73
C PRO A 528 7.49 15.28 26.95
N ARG A 529 8.58 15.73 27.59
CA ARG A 529 9.84 14.96 27.72
C ARG A 529 9.66 13.53 28.23
N LYS A 530 8.69 13.29 29.13
CA LYS A 530 8.38 11.97 29.67
C LYS A 530 7.76 10.99 28.64
N LEU A 531 7.16 11.50 27.58
CA LEU A 531 6.50 10.71 26.53
C LEU A 531 7.41 10.47 25.32
N LEU A 532 8.38 11.35 25.07
CA LEU A 532 9.30 11.28 23.92
C LEU A 532 10.00 9.91 23.78
N PRO A 533 10.55 9.28 24.84
CA PRO A 533 11.15 7.95 24.71
C PRO A 533 10.18 6.88 24.18
N GLY A 534 8.90 6.94 24.58
CA GLY A 534 7.87 6.01 24.10
C GLY A 534 7.51 6.21 22.63
N VAL A 535 7.55 7.47 22.16
CA VAL A 535 7.37 7.80 20.73
C VAL A 535 8.51 7.19 19.91
N ILE A 536 9.76 7.42 20.34
CA ILE A 536 10.96 6.96 19.63
C ILE A 536 11.03 5.43 19.63
N ALA A 537 10.74 4.78 20.75
CA ALA A 537 10.70 3.32 20.83
C ALA A 537 9.68 2.69 19.85
N LYS A 538 8.53 3.34 19.66
CA LYS A 538 7.52 2.89 18.69
C LYS A 538 7.99 3.09 17.25
N ALA A 539 8.73 4.16 16.95
CA ALA A 539 9.35 4.34 15.63
C ALA A 539 10.43 3.27 15.37
N ASP A 540 11.30 3.00 16.34
CA ASP A 540 12.33 1.96 16.28
C ASP A 540 11.73 0.56 16.01
N GLU A 541 10.63 0.21 16.70
CA GLU A 541 9.92 -1.06 16.48
C GLU A 541 9.44 -1.21 15.02
N LEU A 542 8.89 -0.15 14.44
CA LEU A 542 8.41 -0.15 13.06
C LEU A 542 9.58 -0.21 12.06
N MET A 543 10.64 0.56 12.29
CA MET A 543 11.85 0.55 11.47
C MET A 543 12.46 -0.85 11.38
N LYS A 544 12.55 -1.57 12.51
CA LYS A 544 13.05 -2.95 12.56
C LYS A 544 12.25 -3.91 11.67
N LYS A 545 10.92 -3.78 11.65
CA LYS A 545 10.05 -4.60 10.80
C LYS A 545 10.19 -4.25 9.32
N LEU A 546 10.64 -3.03 9.02
CA LEU A 546 10.82 -2.50 7.67
C LEU A 546 12.27 -2.61 7.16
N ASP A 547 13.20 -3.13 7.96
CA ASP A 547 14.63 -3.20 7.62
C ASP A 547 15.24 -1.82 7.37
N ILE A 548 14.81 -0.83 8.15
CA ILE A 548 15.28 0.56 8.10
C ILE A 548 16.24 0.82 9.29
N ASN A 549 17.36 1.49 9.03
CA ASN A 549 18.39 1.81 10.04
C ASN A 549 18.87 3.27 10.01
N VAL A 550 18.18 4.16 9.29
CA VAL A 550 18.41 5.60 9.29
C VAL A 550 17.11 6.29 9.62
N PHE A 551 17.17 7.33 10.47
CA PHE A 551 16.00 8.08 10.90
C PHE A 551 16.18 9.59 10.73
N GLU A 552 15.21 10.21 10.09
CA GLU A 552 15.13 11.63 9.86
C GLU A 552 14.17 12.31 10.83
N THR A 553 14.59 13.50 11.25
CA THR A 553 13.90 14.36 12.20
C THR A 553 13.81 15.78 11.66
N MET A 554 12.78 16.49 12.09
CA MET A 554 12.51 17.89 11.81
C MET A 554 11.65 18.47 12.94
N ASP A 555 11.81 19.75 13.23
CA ASP A 555 11.00 20.42 14.25
C ASP A 555 10.79 21.91 13.95
N TYR A 556 9.52 22.31 13.82
CA TYR A 556 9.11 23.69 13.60
C TYR A 556 8.22 24.24 14.72
N SER A 557 8.19 23.60 15.88
CA SER A 557 7.31 23.99 16.98
C SER A 557 7.62 25.37 17.59
N GLU A 558 8.86 25.84 17.44
CA GLU A 558 9.36 27.11 17.99
C GLU A 558 9.81 28.09 16.88
N GLY A 559 9.16 28.10 15.71
CA GLY A 559 9.48 29.05 14.63
C GLY A 559 8.82 28.75 13.27
N ALA A 560 9.16 29.50 12.21
CA ALA A 560 8.76 29.18 10.83
C ALA A 560 9.80 28.25 10.16
N THR A 561 9.51 27.70 8.99
CA THR A 561 10.41 26.75 8.31
C THR A 561 11.81 27.33 8.04
N LEU A 562 11.89 28.55 7.50
CA LEU A 562 13.16 29.23 7.14
C LEU A 562 13.72 30.15 8.25
N GLU A 563 12.84 30.74 9.06
CA GLU A 563 13.19 31.75 10.08
C GLU A 563 13.18 31.18 11.50
N GLY A 564 12.82 29.91 11.64
CA GLY A 564 12.62 29.25 12.91
C GLY A 564 13.84 28.53 13.44
N ASN A 565 13.67 28.05 14.67
CA ASN A 565 14.64 27.22 15.36
C ASN A 565 14.47 25.76 14.91
N THR A 566 15.16 25.36 13.84
CA THR A 566 15.12 24.00 13.28
C THR A 566 16.13 23.07 13.97
N GLU A 567 16.96 23.63 14.85
CA GLU A 567 17.91 22.88 15.65
C GLU A 567 17.25 22.16 16.83
N LEU A 568 17.86 21.04 17.19
CA LEU A 568 17.39 20.18 18.27
C LEU A 568 18.22 20.43 19.54
N PRO A 569 17.57 20.55 20.70
CA PRO A 569 18.27 20.62 21.98
C PRO A 569 18.86 19.25 22.32
N LYS A 570 19.95 19.24 23.09
CA LYS A 570 20.70 18.02 23.43
C LYS A 570 19.82 16.88 23.94
N TYR A 571 18.82 17.17 24.78
CA TYR A 571 17.95 16.12 25.34
C TYR A 571 17.11 15.38 24.29
N VAL A 572 16.74 16.03 23.17
CA VAL A 572 16.03 15.38 22.05
C VAL A 572 17.00 14.45 21.33
N VAL A 573 18.20 14.95 21.01
CA VAL A 573 19.25 14.15 20.36
C VAL A 573 19.62 12.94 21.21
N ASP A 574 19.78 13.11 22.52
CA ASP A 574 20.03 12.02 23.47
C ASP A 574 18.92 10.96 23.40
N ALA A 575 17.65 11.37 23.39
CA ALA A 575 16.52 10.45 23.34
C ALA A 575 16.51 9.58 22.06
N TYR A 576 16.94 10.11 20.90
CA TYR A 576 17.06 9.34 19.67
C TYR A 576 18.22 8.34 19.70
N TYR A 577 19.40 8.76 20.20
CA TYR A 577 20.54 7.85 20.35
C TYR A 577 20.21 6.66 21.27
N ASP A 578 19.50 6.94 22.37
CA ASP A 578 19.11 5.95 23.38
C ASP A 578 17.96 5.05 22.88
N GLY A 579 16.96 5.63 22.21
CA GLY A 579 15.75 4.94 21.78
C GLY A 579 15.88 4.15 20.47
N MET A 580 16.89 4.43 19.65
CA MET A 580 17.14 3.75 18.37
C MET A 580 18.58 3.20 18.32
N PRO A 581 18.93 2.17 19.12
CA PRO A 581 20.31 1.70 19.24
C PRO A 581 20.88 1.13 17.93
N ASP A 582 20.01 0.58 17.07
CA ASP A 582 20.40 -0.07 15.81
C ASP A 582 20.51 0.93 14.63
N ALA A 583 20.11 2.19 14.83
CA ALA A 583 20.21 3.21 13.79
C ALA A 583 21.67 3.60 13.54
N ILE A 584 22.13 3.54 12.29
CA ILE A 584 23.52 3.87 11.92
C ILE A 584 23.79 5.37 11.86
N GLY A 585 22.74 6.20 11.79
CA GLY A 585 22.83 7.65 11.79
C GLY A 585 21.46 8.31 11.76
N PHE A 586 21.46 9.62 11.99
CA PHE A 586 20.27 10.45 12.07
C PHE A 586 20.41 11.71 11.22
N VAL A 587 19.30 12.15 10.64
CA VAL A 587 19.22 13.38 9.83
C VAL A 587 18.32 14.41 10.54
N ASN A 588 18.67 15.70 10.50
CA ASN A 588 17.82 16.78 11.03
C ASN A 588 17.58 17.92 10.03
N GLY A 589 16.32 18.31 9.91
CA GLY A 589 15.86 19.50 9.20
C GLY A 589 14.84 19.13 8.13
N TYR A 590 14.37 20.14 7.42
CA TYR A 590 13.64 19.94 6.15
C TYR A 590 14.09 21.03 5.17
N VAL A 591 14.32 22.24 5.68
CA VAL A 591 15.30 23.16 5.08
C VAL A 591 16.64 23.03 5.84
N PRO A 592 17.70 23.82 5.51
CA PRO A 592 18.95 23.76 6.25
C PRO A 592 18.75 23.92 7.76
N ALA A 593 19.50 23.12 8.52
CA ALA A 593 19.49 23.13 9.98
C ALA A 593 20.92 22.93 10.49
N TYR A 594 21.14 23.08 11.81
CA TYR A 594 22.50 23.15 12.36
C TYR A 594 22.69 22.30 13.63
N THR A 595 22.14 21.09 13.65
CA THR A 595 22.39 20.10 14.72
C THR A 595 23.39 19.07 14.24
N PHE A 596 24.55 19.02 14.90
CA PHE A 596 25.66 18.16 14.52
C PHE A 596 26.24 17.46 15.75
N THR A 597 26.39 16.15 15.71
CA THR A 597 27.16 15.37 16.68
C THR A 597 27.50 14.00 16.08
N SER A 598 28.49 13.30 16.61
CA SER A 598 28.76 11.91 16.26
C SER A 598 29.10 11.15 17.52
N ARG A 599 28.45 9.99 17.73
CA ARG A 599 28.66 9.16 18.92
C ARG A 599 28.86 7.72 18.47
N ASN A 600 29.99 7.14 18.84
CA ASN A 600 30.32 5.74 18.53
C ASN A 600 30.19 5.42 17.02
N GLY A 601 30.64 6.33 16.15
CA GLY A 601 30.54 6.16 14.69
C GLY A 601 29.15 6.37 14.09
N ARG A 602 28.18 6.88 14.87
CA ARG A 602 26.81 7.18 14.43
C ARG A 602 26.60 8.69 14.39
N PRO A 603 26.53 9.33 13.21
CA PRO A 603 26.36 10.77 13.12
C PRO A 603 24.91 11.18 13.33
N PHE A 604 24.72 12.37 13.89
CA PHE A 604 23.51 13.18 13.77
C PHE A 604 23.90 14.39 12.94
N ILE A 605 23.38 14.50 11.72
CA ILE A 605 23.80 15.52 10.75
C ILE A 605 22.59 16.26 10.20
N SER A 606 22.69 17.57 10.06
CA SER A 606 21.63 18.39 9.47
C SER A 606 21.78 18.57 7.97
N TYR A 607 20.67 18.87 7.29
CA TYR A 607 20.69 19.29 5.89
C TYR A 607 21.50 20.56 5.70
N ASP A 608 22.33 20.60 4.65
CA ASP A 608 23.10 21.77 4.24
C ASP A 608 22.33 22.60 3.20
N TYR A 609 21.51 21.93 2.38
CA TYR A 609 20.87 22.55 1.24
C TYR A 609 19.47 21.99 0.99
N TYR A 610 18.52 22.87 0.72
CA TYR A 610 17.19 22.52 0.26
C TYR A 610 17.03 22.87 -1.22
N LEU A 611 16.86 21.85 -2.04
CA LEU A 611 16.65 21.99 -3.48
C LEU A 611 15.17 22.16 -3.77
N SER A 612 14.73 23.42 -3.94
CA SER A 612 13.37 23.70 -4.41
C SER A 612 13.17 23.27 -5.86
N GLU A 613 11.92 23.01 -6.24
CA GLU A 613 11.53 22.68 -7.62
C GLU A 613 11.78 23.83 -8.61
N THR A 614 11.79 25.08 -8.12
CA THR A 614 11.90 26.30 -8.94
C THR A 614 13.32 26.84 -9.06
N ARG A 615 14.28 26.36 -8.24
CA ARG A 615 15.68 26.79 -8.33
C ARG A 615 16.26 26.43 -9.71
N PRO A 616 16.83 27.37 -10.48
CA PRO A 616 17.51 27.01 -11.72
C PRO A 616 18.67 26.04 -11.46
N GLU A 617 18.87 25.04 -12.34
CA GLU A 617 19.93 24.03 -12.14
C GLU A 617 21.33 24.67 -12.03
N ALA A 618 21.62 25.67 -12.87
CA ALA A 618 22.91 26.36 -12.85
C ALA A 618 23.17 27.04 -11.50
N ASP A 619 22.14 27.66 -10.93
CA ASP A 619 22.25 28.31 -9.63
C ASP A 619 22.43 27.27 -8.52
N ALA A 620 21.69 26.16 -8.55
CA ALA A 620 21.87 25.07 -7.59
C ALA A 620 23.30 24.48 -7.61
N VAL A 621 23.90 24.35 -8.80
CA VAL A 621 25.31 23.94 -8.95
C VAL A 621 26.24 24.94 -8.27
N ILE A 622 26.04 26.24 -8.53
CA ILE A 622 26.84 27.32 -7.94
C ILE A 622 26.71 27.31 -6.41
N ASP A 623 25.49 27.17 -5.88
CA ASP A 623 25.23 27.15 -4.43
C ASP A 623 25.96 25.98 -3.74
N LEU A 624 25.89 24.79 -4.34
CA LEU A 624 26.57 23.60 -3.81
C LEU A 624 28.11 23.74 -3.86
N GLN A 625 28.63 24.39 -4.90
CA GLN A 625 30.05 24.74 -5.02
C GLN A 625 30.48 25.82 -4.02
N GLU A 626 29.62 26.79 -3.74
CA GLU A 626 29.85 27.82 -2.72
C GLU A 626 29.87 27.20 -1.32
N LEU A 627 28.91 26.32 -0.99
CA LEU A 627 28.90 25.57 0.28
C LEU A 627 30.19 24.76 0.47
N ALA A 628 30.67 24.09 -0.58
CA ALA A 628 31.94 23.37 -0.55
C ALA A 628 33.16 24.29 -0.39
N SER A 629 33.08 25.53 -0.86
CA SER A 629 34.16 26.53 -0.75
C SER A 629 34.20 27.17 0.64
N ILE A 630 33.03 27.34 1.27
CA ILE A 630 32.88 27.82 2.65
C ILE A 630 33.37 26.75 3.63
N ASN A 631 32.91 25.51 3.47
CA ASN A 631 33.32 24.38 4.29
C ASN A 631 34.61 23.78 3.73
N LYS A 632 35.77 24.34 4.09
CA LYS A 632 37.08 23.99 3.48
C LYS A 632 37.70 22.68 3.96
N ASP A 633 37.33 22.22 5.14
CA ASP A 633 37.87 20.97 5.70
C ASP A 633 37.36 19.77 4.88
N ARG A 634 38.19 18.74 4.74
CA ARG A 634 37.90 17.54 3.92
C ARG A 634 38.13 16.27 4.74
N PRO A 635 37.25 15.24 4.61
CA PRO A 635 36.04 15.21 3.78
C PRO A 635 34.97 16.22 4.24
N TYR A 636 34.19 16.76 3.31
CA TYR A 636 32.98 17.52 3.64
C TYR A 636 31.76 16.67 3.28
N PHE A 637 30.80 16.58 4.19
CA PHE A 637 29.59 15.79 4.05
C PHE A 637 28.43 16.74 3.80
N LEU A 638 28.07 16.92 2.53
CA LEU A 638 27.03 17.83 2.07
C LEU A 638 25.71 17.06 1.87
N LEU A 639 24.74 17.29 2.75
CA LEU A 639 23.44 16.63 2.69
C LEU A 639 22.39 17.53 2.02
N VAL A 640 21.74 17.02 0.97
CA VAL A 640 20.74 17.75 0.19
C VAL A 640 19.35 17.18 0.42
N HIS A 641 18.42 18.03 0.87
CA HIS A 641 17.00 17.71 0.88
C HIS A 641 16.34 18.17 -0.42
N VAL A 642 15.59 17.29 -1.07
CA VAL A 642 15.01 17.53 -2.40
C VAL A 642 13.49 17.61 -2.30
N ARG A 643 12.92 18.73 -2.77
CA ARG A 643 11.47 18.92 -2.89
C ARG A 643 10.85 17.84 -3.78
N GLU A 644 9.76 17.22 -3.34
CA GLU A 644 9.08 16.06 -3.93
C GLU A 644 8.69 16.24 -5.40
N TRP A 645 8.49 17.48 -5.85
CA TRP A 645 8.16 17.80 -7.25
C TRP A 645 9.38 17.86 -8.19
N SER A 646 10.60 17.71 -7.67
CA SER A 646 11.82 17.63 -8.46
C SER A 646 12.06 16.20 -8.94
N ASP A 647 12.03 15.95 -10.24
CA ASP A 647 12.38 14.63 -10.78
C ASP A 647 13.88 14.33 -10.70
N ILE A 648 14.22 13.04 -10.76
CA ILE A 648 15.60 12.56 -10.59
C ILE A 648 16.47 12.92 -11.79
N VAL A 649 15.89 13.14 -12.98
CA VAL A 649 16.67 13.61 -14.15
C VAL A 649 17.26 14.99 -13.85
N ARG A 650 16.45 15.92 -13.34
CA ARG A 650 16.91 17.25 -12.93
C ARG A 650 17.96 17.16 -11.82
N VAL A 651 17.68 16.40 -10.76
CA VAL A 651 18.62 16.27 -9.63
C VAL A 651 19.95 15.70 -10.10
N LYS A 652 19.94 14.63 -10.90
CA LYS A 652 21.16 14.07 -11.48
C LYS A 652 21.89 15.08 -12.37
N GLY A 653 21.16 15.84 -13.19
CA GLY A 653 21.73 16.89 -14.03
C GLY A 653 22.47 17.97 -13.24
N ILE A 654 22.02 18.29 -12.01
CA ILE A 654 22.72 19.19 -11.09
C ILE A 654 23.98 18.49 -10.55
N MET A 655 23.85 17.26 -10.03
CA MET A 655 24.97 16.55 -9.41
C MET A 655 26.12 16.29 -10.39
N ASP A 656 25.82 15.95 -11.65
CA ASP A 656 26.82 15.67 -12.69
C ASP A 656 27.65 16.92 -13.06
N LYS A 657 27.17 18.13 -12.74
CA LYS A 657 27.84 19.41 -13.05
C LYS A 657 28.72 19.93 -11.90
N LEU A 658 28.75 19.27 -10.74
CA LEU A 658 29.52 19.73 -9.57
C LEU A 658 31.04 19.66 -9.78
N GLY A 659 31.51 18.72 -10.61
CA GLY A 659 32.92 18.53 -10.94
C GLY A 659 33.64 17.46 -10.11
N ALA A 660 34.89 17.17 -10.44
CA ALA A 660 35.64 16.01 -9.93
C ALA A 660 35.97 16.04 -8.41
N GLY A 661 35.79 17.18 -7.75
CA GLY A 661 35.97 17.31 -6.30
C GLY A 661 34.78 16.80 -5.47
N PHE A 662 33.67 16.45 -6.13
CA PHE A 662 32.43 15.96 -5.53
C PHE A 662 32.23 14.49 -5.84
N GLU A 663 31.63 13.76 -4.91
CA GLU A 663 31.29 12.36 -5.06
C GLU A 663 29.88 12.10 -4.52
N VAL A 664 28.96 11.72 -5.39
CA VAL A 664 27.60 11.32 -5.00
C VAL A 664 27.64 9.88 -4.50
N VAL A 665 27.14 9.65 -3.29
CA VAL A 665 27.16 8.32 -2.65
C VAL A 665 25.81 7.96 -2.03
N PRO A 666 25.50 6.66 -1.84
CA PRO A 666 24.34 6.23 -1.07
C PRO A 666 24.35 6.80 0.35
N LEU A 667 23.17 7.11 0.90
CA LEU A 667 23.02 7.77 2.20
C LEU A 667 23.62 6.96 3.36
N ASP A 668 23.48 5.65 3.37
CA ASP A 668 24.04 4.80 4.42
C ASP A 668 25.58 4.79 4.41
N VAL A 669 26.19 4.77 3.21
CA VAL A 669 27.64 4.94 3.04
C VAL A 669 28.09 6.33 3.46
N PHE A 670 27.34 7.38 3.08
CA PHE A 670 27.57 8.75 3.50
C PHE A 670 27.61 8.87 5.03
N LEU A 671 26.58 8.36 5.72
CA LEU A 671 26.49 8.41 7.18
C LEU A 671 27.58 7.57 7.85
N LYS A 672 27.94 6.42 7.26
CA LYS A 672 29.04 5.60 7.78
C LYS A 672 30.37 6.35 7.76
N MET A 673 30.70 7.01 6.64
CA MET A 673 31.91 7.84 6.53
C MET A 673 31.85 9.06 7.47
N ALA A 674 30.71 9.74 7.53
CA ALA A 674 30.51 10.92 8.38
C ALA A 674 30.62 10.60 9.87
N GLY A 675 30.14 9.42 10.28
CA GLY A 675 30.23 8.94 11.66
C GLY A 675 31.65 8.59 12.08
N GLU A 676 32.40 7.91 11.21
CA GLU A 676 33.77 7.42 11.48
C GLU A 676 34.84 8.50 11.29
N SER A 677 34.61 9.49 10.43
CA SER A 677 35.56 10.57 10.12
C SER A 677 34.87 11.95 10.09
N PRO A 678 34.23 12.38 11.20
CA PRO A 678 33.49 13.65 11.23
C PRO A 678 34.42 14.85 11.11
N THR A 679 34.08 15.79 10.23
CA THR A 679 34.74 17.11 10.11
C THR A 679 33.84 18.25 10.60
N PHE A 680 32.55 18.00 10.81
CA PHE A 680 31.63 18.95 11.43
C PHE A 680 31.91 19.10 12.93
N LYS A 681 31.59 20.28 13.47
CA LYS A 681 31.76 20.59 14.89
C LYS A 681 30.47 20.31 15.64
N GLU A 682 30.58 19.73 16.83
CA GLU A 682 29.41 19.44 17.65
C GLU A 682 28.63 20.73 17.96
N ARG A 683 27.31 20.68 17.71
CA ARG A 683 26.39 21.80 17.90
C ARG A 683 24.99 21.28 18.18
N TYR A 684 24.36 21.89 19.18
CA TYR A 684 22.97 21.70 19.52
C TYR A 684 22.27 23.06 19.57
N LEU A 685 20.95 23.06 19.65
CA LEU A 685 20.21 24.22 20.10
C LEU A 685 20.56 24.52 21.58
N TYR A 686 21.21 25.65 21.81
CA TYR A 686 21.39 26.21 23.15
C TYR A 686 20.24 27.18 23.44
N LYS A 687 19.57 27.01 24.58
CA LYS A 687 18.60 28.00 25.08
C LYS A 687 19.33 29.15 25.77
#